data_AF-A0A0B2UGK1-F1
#
_entry.id   AF-A0A0B2UGK1-F1
#
_cell.length_a   1.000
_cell.length_b   1.000
_cell.length_c   1.000
_cell.angle_alpha   90.00
_cell.angle_beta   90.00
_cell.angle_gamma   90.00
#
_symmetry.space_group_name_H-M   'P 1'
#
loop_
_entity.id
_entity.type
_entity.pdbx_description
1 polymer ?
#
loop_
_entity_poly.entity_id
_entity_poly.type
_entity_poly.pdbx_seq_one_letter_code
_entity_poly.pdbx_strand_id
1 'polypeptide(L)'
;MLDNRNAYATIPYEIHDYSTYASIYAPENIKKNDPTDPNSRWSTTSNDHHQYIVLRVPQCIVATCTFGKYNKMHVCNVKKMKISISEDGLMYREVFYGGLRNDTEIETFNMKVLEDIYMVARYIKIEPLSAWGINFNFSLWFVELRGITGIDIFVKYNQQVVFKNSLRYCMAFLRDNGFKDIHQELESRCGHNSKGNAVNKIRSLLEQNMHEDAEAFIDSLDLSVFQEFIDNSAYALVWAEVPKKDVWPCERGGHQMVEMDGNIYLHGGWNGLDELEDFWKYTKGTWEQLSSGMVCPGKRSCHRMVAHNSKLYMMGKYIPLSSRKGCSTKNSLWVYNGRWQSIEAYDEQGPGNIYDHQMVVAGHRLCVFGGKSTEREDTYSGLYVFCLDSQSRIGTETNTINLHMETPSLDVSSASDYCRSATKYEHINYTSIDKKDDISNNECNPMDLQQTSESRMRNGWRMIRSDIQQPENTPALRSRMGHSMLYIPEGYVEGSIYNNCIVIVGGQRGKESIKEMEFYKLDTDTIFDRVMFPVKGDGKVIQRSLLYQGQIVVLFCYGRDKEDKLDEMEVYTYSLLKREWMKATEKPATEGAIKIKPSVRSAHQLVELNGVFHVFGGNVPDKGDTRMNDMWVFSLMKASTHEICHLCKLLVRKHRYLYLLDHDEEAAIEYLQNSIASMVIDDSTQEIFEELCQEVYERTMCTNVIEDVCRLLPDEWK
;
A
#
# COMPACT_ATOMS: atom_id res chain seq x y z
N MET A 1 11.91 18.11 -3.66
CA MET A 1 13.31 17.78 -3.29
C MET A 1 13.41 16.45 -2.54
N LEU A 2 12.57 16.16 -1.55
CA LEU A 2 12.55 14.86 -0.85
C LEU A 2 12.12 13.68 -1.75
N ASP A 3 11.37 13.93 -2.81
CA ASP A 3 10.97 12.84 -3.73
C ASP A 3 12.07 12.41 -4.72
N ASN A 4 13.18 13.17 -4.80
CA ASN A 4 14.29 12.87 -5.71
C ASN A 4 15.49 12.35 -4.93
N ARG A 5 15.55 11.03 -4.72
CA ARG A 5 16.64 10.39 -3.96
C ARG A 5 18.02 10.49 -4.61
N ASN A 6 18.11 10.78 -5.90
CA ASN A 6 19.39 11.07 -6.55
C ASN A 6 20.03 12.36 -6.00
N ALA A 7 19.25 13.22 -5.35
CA ALA A 7 19.76 14.40 -4.66
C ALA A 7 20.29 14.10 -3.25
N TYR A 8 20.16 12.87 -2.74
CA TYR A 8 20.60 12.54 -1.38
C TYR A 8 22.11 12.38 -1.30
N ALA A 9 22.75 13.27 -0.55
CA ALA A 9 24.16 13.19 -0.23
C ALA A 9 24.38 12.34 1.04
N THR A 10 25.55 11.72 1.14
CA THR A 10 26.02 11.13 2.38
C THR A 10 26.22 12.24 3.42
N ILE A 11 25.65 12.05 4.61
CA ILE A 11 25.69 13.01 5.71
C ILE A 11 26.81 12.58 6.66
N PRO A 12 27.88 13.38 6.82
CA PRO A 12 28.93 13.08 7.78
C PRO A 12 28.40 13.22 9.21
N TYR A 13 28.92 12.42 10.13
CA TYR A 13 28.56 12.49 11.54
C TYR A 13 29.76 12.24 12.47
N GLU A 14 29.64 12.76 13.68
CA GLU A 14 30.54 12.50 14.81
C GLU A 14 29.81 11.73 15.90
N ILE A 15 30.52 10.94 16.72
CA ILE A 15 29.91 10.33 17.90
C ILE A 15 29.81 11.42 18.97
N HIS A 16 28.58 11.79 19.33
CA HIS A 16 28.30 12.82 20.31
C HIS A 16 28.27 12.26 21.73
N ASP A 17 27.57 11.14 21.90
CA ASP A 17 27.30 10.51 23.19
C ASP A 17 26.97 9.03 23.01
N TYR A 18 27.11 8.22 24.04
CA TYR A 18 26.81 6.79 24.01
C TYR A 18 26.69 6.21 25.42
N SER A 19 25.99 5.09 25.56
CA SER A 19 25.76 4.44 26.85
C SER A 19 27.00 3.72 27.38
N THR A 20 27.38 2.61 26.76
CA THR A 20 28.47 1.73 27.18
C THR A 20 29.14 1.12 25.97
N TYR A 21 30.39 0.66 26.12
CA TYR A 21 31.01 -0.19 25.13
C TYR A 21 32.03 -1.15 25.76
N ALA A 22 32.17 -2.34 25.16
CA ALA A 22 33.06 -3.37 25.65
C ALA A 22 34.44 -3.28 24.96
N SER A 23 35.50 -3.07 25.76
CA SER A 23 36.90 -3.21 25.35
C SER A 23 37.22 -2.51 24.01
N ILE A 24 37.54 -3.26 22.96
CA ILE A 24 37.94 -2.81 21.61
C ILE A 24 36.76 -2.37 20.72
N TYR A 25 35.52 -2.59 21.14
CA TYR A 25 34.32 -2.30 20.34
C TYR A 25 33.83 -0.87 20.55
N ALA A 26 34.74 0.09 20.31
CA ALA A 26 34.46 1.51 20.51
C ALA A 26 33.32 2.01 19.59
N PRO A 27 32.54 3.02 20.04
CA PRO A 27 31.51 3.67 19.24
C PRO A 27 31.96 4.10 17.84
N GLU A 28 33.21 4.55 17.70
CA GLU A 28 33.76 5.03 16.43
C GLU A 28 33.89 3.97 15.34
N ASN A 29 33.89 2.69 15.71
CA ASN A 29 34.03 1.60 14.76
C ASN A 29 32.86 1.52 13.76
N ILE A 30 31.69 2.07 14.09
CA ILE A 30 30.52 2.05 13.20
C ILE A 30 30.68 2.94 11.95
N LYS A 31 31.74 3.76 11.87
CA LYS A 31 31.98 4.63 10.71
C LYS A 31 32.63 3.90 9.53
N LYS A 32 33.20 2.71 9.76
CA LYS A 32 33.88 1.94 8.72
C LYS A 32 33.07 0.69 8.39
N ASN A 33 32.69 0.53 7.12
CA ASN A 33 32.07 -0.71 6.65
C ASN A 33 33.15 -1.74 6.35
N ASP A 34 33.52 -2.55 7.34
CA ASP A 34 34.44 -3.67 7.19
C ASP A 34 33.78 -4.98 7.62
N PRO A 35 33.04 -5.66 6.71
CA PRO A 35 32.31 -6.88 7.04
C PRO A 35 33.24 -8.07 7.36
N THR A 36 34.55 -7.93 7.12
CA THR A 36 35.53 -9.00 7.32
C THR A 36 36.23 -8.92 8.68
N ASP A 37 36.23 -7.76 9.31
CA ASP A 37 36.83 -7.54 10.63
C ASP A 37 35.78 -7.70 11.75
N PRO A 38 35.86 -8.74 12.61
CA PRO A 38 34.95 -8.92 13.73
C PRO A 38 35.01 -7.79 14.77
N ASN A 39 36.05 -6.95 14.74
CA ASN A 39 36.23 -5.82 15.65
C ASN A 39 35.67 -4.50 15.11
N SER A 40 35.31 -4.42 13.83
CA SER A 40 34.72 -3.23 13.21
C SER A 40 33.25 -3.06 13.59
N ARG A 41 32.99 -2.91 14.90
CA ARG A 41 31.67 -2.70 15.49
C ARG A 41 31.74 -1.92 16.80
N TRP A 42 30.63 -1.27 17.12
CA TRP A 42 30.32 -0.87 18.49
C TRP A 42 29.56 -2.00 19.17
N SER A 43 29.96 -2.37 20.39
CA SER A 43 29.27 -3.39 21.19
C SER A 43 29.13 -2.95 22.64
N THR A 44 27.93 -3.06 23.20
CA THR A 44 27.62 -2.64 24.57
C THR A 44 28.19 -3.59 25.63
N THR A 45 28.32 -3.14 26.89
CA THR A 45 28.72 -4.00 28.02
C THR A 45 27.53 -4.71 28.66
N SER A 46 26.32 -4.16 28.53
CA SER A 46 25.06 -4.75 28.97
C SER A 46 24.01 -4.80 27.85
N ASN A 47 22.90 -5.47 28.11
CA ASN A 47 21.77 -5.67 27.18
C ASN A 47 20.46 -5.07 27.72
N ASP A 48 20.55 -4.13 28.65
CA ASP A 48 19.40 -3.42 29.20
C ASP A 48 18.84 -2.37 28.21
N HIS A 49 17.66 -1.83 28.49
CA HIS A 49 17.00 -0.86 27.62
C HIS A 49 17.59 0.57 27.72
N HIS A 50 18.67 0.77 28.48
CA HIS A 50 19.35 2.06 28.61
C HIS A 50 20.49 2.20 27.60
N GLN A 51 20.66 1.25 26.68
CA GLN A 51 21.73 1.32 25.69
C GLN A 51 21.39 2.24 24.51
N TYR A 52 22.32 3.11 24.16
CA TYR A 52 22.15 4.07 23.07
C TYR A 52 23.48 4.57 22.51
N ILE A 53 23.41 5.13 21.31
CA ILE A 53 24.47 5.93 20.69
C ILE A 53 23.84 7.16 20.04
N VAL A 54 24.45 8.33 20.23
CA VAL A 54 24.02 9.61 19.66
C VAL A 54 25.06 10.09 18.65
N LEU A 55 24.59 10.35 17.45
CA LEU A 55 25.37 10.89 16.34
C LEU A 55 25.08 12.38 16.21
N ARG A 56 26.12 13.21 16.12
CA ARG A 56 25.99 14.63 15.78
C ARG A 56 26.20 14.81 14.28
N VAL A 57 25.25 15.45 13.63
CA VAL A 57 25.27 15.74 12.18
C VAL A 57 25.24 17.24 11.92
N PRO A 58 25.71 17.72 10.75
CA PRO A 58 25.34 19.03 10.26
C PRO A 58 23.82 19.19 10.22
N GLN A 59 23.32 20.42 10.31
CA GLN A 59 21.88 20.66 10.22
C GLN A 59 21.37 20.18 8.85
N CYS A 60 20.54 19.12 8.86
CA CYS A 60 20.15 18.41 7.64
C CYS A 60 18.79 17.73 7.81
N ILE A 61 18.23 17.22 6.71
CA ILE A 61 17.12 16.26 6.76
C ILE A 61 17.70 14.89 6.46
N VAL A 62 17.63 13.97 7.42
CA VAL A 62 18.06 12.58 7.23
C VAL A 62 16.90 11.80 6.63
N ALA A 63 17.11 11.25 5.44
CA ALA A 63 16.09 10.51 4.70
C ALA A 63 16.23 9.00 4.86
N THR A 64 17.46 8.49 4.91
CA THR A 64 17.75 7.05 5.06
C THR A 64 18.88 6.79 6.04
N CYS A 65 18.78 5.66 6.73
CA CYS A 65 19.83 5.12 7.59
C CYS A 65 20.17 3.69 7.15
N THR A 66 21.43 3.44 6.82
CA THR A 66 21.93 2.15 6.33
C THR A 66 22.76 1.48 7.41
N PHE A 67 22.48 0.21 7.67
CA PHE A 67 23.22 -0.63 8.61
C PHE A 67 24.02 -1.69 7.87
N GLY A 68 25.34 -1.65 8.00
CA GLY A 68 26.19 -2.75 7.52
C GLY A 68 26.18 -3.94 8.48
N LYS A 69 26.71 -5.07 8.01
CA LYS A 69 26.71 -6.34 8.74
C LYS A 69 28.03 -7.08 8.60
N TYR A 70 28.30 -7.97 9.55
CA TYR A 70 29.41 -8.91 9.47
C TYR A 70 29.18 -9.97 8.39
N ASN A 71 30.25 -10.50 7.82
CA ASN A 71 30.22 -11.53 6.78
C ASN A 71 29.67 -12.89 7.24
N LYS A 72 29.32 -13.02 8.52
CA LYS A 72 28.65 -14.19 9.11
C LYS A 72 27.54 -13.72 10.05
N MET A 73 26.48 -14.51 10.15
CA MET A 73 25.42 -14.30 11.16
C MET A 73 26.03 -14.26 12.56
N HIS A 74 25.56 -13.34 13.39
CA HIS A 74 26.12 -13.12 14.72
C HIS A 74 25.01 -12.86 15.74
N VAL A 75 25.07 -13.54 16.89
CA VAL A 75 24.02 -13.48 17.93
C VAL A 75 23.83 -12.08 18.54
N CYS A 76 24.88 -11.27 18.61
CA CYS A 76 24.81 -9.88 19.07
C CYS A 76 24.16 -8.89 18.08
N ASN A 77 23.75 -9.34 16.89
CA ASN A 77 23.08 -8.47 15.92
C ASN A 77 21.81 -7.89 16.53
N VAL A 78 21.60 -6.59 16.34
CA VAL A 78 20.43 -5.87 16.86
C VAL A 78 19.16 -6.37 16.16
N LYS A 79 18.28 -7.00 16.93
CA LYS A 79 16.99 -7.54 16.46
C LYS A 79 15.89 -6.49 16.45
N LYS A 80 15.90 -5.55 17.39
CA LYS A 80 14.98 -4.40 17.43
C LYS A 80 15.72 -3.16 17.87
N MET A 81 15.36 -2.01 17.31
CA MET A 81 15.90 -0.70 17.65
C MET A 81 14.87 0.40 17.44
N LYS A 82 15.11 1.53 18.07
CA LYS A 82 14.43 2.79 17.81
C LYS A 82 15.47 3.82 17.35
N ILE A 83 15.13 4.65 16.36
CA ILE A 83 15.94 5.80 15.94
C ILE A 83 15.10 7.05 16.13
N SER A 84 15.68 8.04 16.81
CA SER A 84 15.06 9.32 17.08
C SER A 84 15.97 10.45 16.65
N ILE A 85 15.41 11.58 16.25
CA ILE A 85 16.17 12.76 15.84
C ILE A 85 15.77 14.00 16.62
N SER A 86 16.72 14.93 16.76
CA SER A 86 16.57 16.16 17.52
C SER A 86 17.36 17.30 16.86
N GLU A 87 16.79 18.51 16.89
CA GLU A 87 17.46 19.74 16.44
C GLU A 87 18.29 20.39 17.56
N ASP A 88 17.81 20.28 18.81
CA ASP A 88 18.36 20.95 19.99
C ASP A 88 19.15 20.02 20.92
N GLY A 89 19.02 18.70 20.76
CA GLY A 89 19.62 17.69 21.61
C GLY A 89 18.86 17.42 22.91
N LEU A 90 17.71 18.07 23.12
CA LEU A 90 16.86 17.93 24.30
C LEU A 90 15.59 17.12 23.98
N MET A 91 14.91 17.49 22.90
CA MET A 91 13.67 16.84 22.48
C MET A 91 13.94 15.90 21.30
N TYR A 92 13.82 14.59 21.56
CA TYR A 92 13.99 13.55 20.55
C TYR A 92 12.64 13.08 20.03
N ARG A 93 12.47 13.08 18.71
CA ARG A 93 11.29 12.55 18.03
C ARG A 93 11.63 11.25 17.33
N GLU A 94 10.84 10.21 17.60
CA GLU A 94 11.02 8.92 16.95
C GLU A 94 10.73 9.04 15.44
N VAL A 95 11.67 8.59 14.62
CA VAL A 95 11.53 8.53 13.16
C VAL A 95 11.65 7.12 12.60
N PHE A 96 12.02 6.15 13.42
CA PHE A 96 12.04 4.75 13.02
C PHE A 96 11.92 3.84 14.24
N TYR A 97 11.09 2.81 14.11
CA TYR A 97 11.03 1.69 15.03
C TYR A 97 11.03 0.42 14.18
N GLY A 98 12.01 -0.44 14.39
CA GLY A 98 12.22 -1.61 13.54
C GLY A 98 13.37 -2.46 14.04
N GLY A 99 14.00 -3.23 13.16
CA GLY A 99 15.03 -4.18 13.57
C GLY A 99 15.84 -4.71 12.40
N LEU A 100 17.00 -5.30 12.68
CA LEU A 100 17.82 -5.95 11.65
C LEU A 100 17.54 -7.44 11.61
N ARG A 101 17.57 -8.01 10.42
CA ARG A 101 17.61 -9.46 10.21
C ARG A 101 18.95 -10.03 10.67
N ASN A 102 18.95 -11.26 11.16
CA ASN A 102 20.18 -11.97 11.44
C ASN A 102 20.74 -12.65 10.19
N ASP A 103 21.14 -11.85 9.21
CA ASP A 103 21.80 -12.28 7.97
C ASP A 103 23.05 -11.43 7.72
N THR A 104 23.68 -11.59 6.57
CA THR A 104 24.91 -10.87 6.16
C THR A 104 24.62 -9.66 5.26
N GLU A 105 23.35 -9.39 4.98
CA GLU A 105 22.94 -8.42 3.97
C GLU A 105 22.78 -7.04 4.59
N ILE A 106 23.33 -6.01 3.94
CA ILE A 106 23.18 -4.61 4.34
C ILE A 106 21.68 -4.23 4.32
N GLU A 107 21.26 -3.43 5.29
CA GLU A 107 19.86 -2.99 5.38
C GLU A 107 19.75 -1.48 5.45
N THR A 108 19.07 -0.90 4.46
CA THR A 108 18.72 0.52 4.43
C THR A 108 17.28 0.71 4.86
N PHE A 109 17.03 1.67 5.74
CA PHE A 109 15.70 2.03 6.21
C PHE A 109 15.39 3.49 5.90
N ASN A 110 14.13 3.76 5.57
CA ASN A 110 13.62 5.11 5.42
C ASN A 110 13.28 5.69 6.79
N MET A 111 13.67 6.93 7.03
CA MET A 111 13.24 7.67 8.20
C MET A 111 11.83 8.22 7.94
N LYS A 112 10.92 8.04 8.90
CA LYS A 112 9.55 8.54 8.82
C LYS A 112 9.55 10.06 8.63
N VAL A 113 8.75 10.53 7.69
CA VAL A 113 8.39 11.94 7.56
C VAL A 113 7.08 12.11 8.31
N LEU A 114 7.10 12.79 9.45
CA LEU A 114 5.88 13.23 10.11
C LEU A 114 5.32 14.40 9.32
N GLU A 115 4.04 14.31 8.95
CA GLU A 115 3.38 15.35 8.16
C GLU A 115 3.29 16.66 8.98
N ASP A 116 3.26 17.78 8.26
CA ASP A 116 3.28 19.18 8.71
C ASP A 116 4.64 19.79 9.06
N ILE A 117 5.62 19.04 9.55
CA ILE A 117 6.93 19.60 9.94
C ILE A 117 8.08 18.72 9.44
N TYR A 118 8.99 19.31 8.67
CA TYR A 118 10.21 18.62 8.25
C TYR A 118 11.12 18.40 9.45
N MET A 119 11.55 17.17 9.68
CA MET A 119 12.41 16.88 10.82
C MET A 119 13.86 17.28 10.52
N VAL A 120 14.25 18.42 11.08
CA VAL A 120 15.61 18.92 11.02
C VAL A 120 16.45 18.20 12.07
N ALA A 121 17.45 17.46 11.61
CA ALA A 121 18.36 16.71 12.46
C ALA A 121 19.64 17.51 12.72
N ARG A 122 20.02 17.56 13.99
CA ARG A 122 21.36 17.91 14.48
C ARG A 122 21.95 16.79 15.34
N TYR A 123 21.08 16.00 15.94
CA TYR A 123 21.38 14.81 16.74
C TYR A 123 20.50 13.66 16.29
N ILE A 124 21.10 12.46 16.20
CA ILE A 124 20.40 11.22 15.86
C ILE A 124 20.74 10.20 16.93
N LYS A 125 19.74 9.74 17.67
CA LYS A 125 19.87 8.75 18.73
C LYS A 125 19.41 7.38 18.23
N ILE A 126 20.28 6.38 18.27
CA ILE A 126 19.97 4.98 17.97
C ILE A 126 19.94 4.21 19.29
N GLU A 127 18.81 3.58 19.58
CA GLU A 127 18.54 2.84 20.82
C GLU A 127 18.27 1.36 20.47
N PRO A 128 19.27 0.47 20.62
CA PRO A 128 19.04 -0.97 20.52
C PRO A 128 18.11 -1.45 21.63
N LEU A 129 17.12 -2.26 21.27
CA LEU A 129 16.08 -2.77 22.19
C LEU A 129 16.18 -4.28 22.43
N SER A 130 16.73 -5.04 21.48
CA SER A 130 16.98 -6.48 21.66
C SER A 130 18.05 -6.98 20.69
N ALA A 131 18.74 -8.07 21.07
CA ALA A 131 19.63 -8.83 20.19
C ALA A 131 18.96 -10.13 19.73
N TRP A 132 19.54 -10.79 18.73
CA TRP A 132 19.08 -12.11 18.28
C TRP A 132 19.44 -13.23 19.26
N GLY A 133 20.58 -13.12 19.93
CA GLY A 133 20.98 -14.00 21.02
C GLY A 133 20.28 -13.65 22.31
N ILE A 134 19.74 -14.66 23.00
CA ILE A 134 19.18 -14.50 24.34
C ILE A 134 20.30 -14.06 25.28
N ASN A 135 20.09 -12.95 26.00
CA ASN A 135 21.05 -12.34 26.92
C ASN A 135 22.37 -11.86 26.31
N PHE A 136 22.45 -11.67 24.99
CA PHE A 136 23.62 -11.07 24.35
C PHE A 136 23.55 -9.54 24.32
N ASN A 137 24.72 -8.92 24.39
CA ASN A 137 24.89 -7.47 24.24
C ASN A 137 24.59 -7.04 22.80
N PHE A 138 24.33 -5.75 22.61
CA PHE A 138 23.99 -5.18 21.31
C PHE A 138 25.23 -4.89 20.50
N SER A 139 25.16 -5.06 19.18
CA SER A 139 26.26 -4.70 18.29
C SER A 139 25.77 -4.04 17.01
N LEU A 140 26.34 -2.87 16.70
CA LEU A 140 26.18 -2.17 15.43
C LEU A 140 27.52 -2.22 14.67
N TRP A 141 27.49 -2.68 13.42
CA TRP A 141 28.70 -2.91 12.63
C TRP A 141 29.08 -1.67 11.81
N PHE A 142 28.10 -1.06 11.15
CA PHE A 142 28.30 0.13 10.33
C PHE A 142 27.01 0.94 10.27
N VAL A 143 27.12 2.27 10.24
CA VAL A 143 25.99 3.19 10.06
C VAL A 143 26.33 4.21 8.98
N GLU A 144 25.49 4.33 7.95
CA GLU A 144 25.56 5.43 6.98
C GLU A 144 24.25 6.22 6.99
N LEU A 145 24.36 7.54 6.95
CA LEU A 145 23.24 8.45 6.88
C LEU A 145 23.23 9.14 5.52
N ARG A 146 22.07 9.22 4.88
CA ARG A 146 21.89 9.99 3.63
C ARG A 146 20.67 10.88 3.70
N GLY A 147 20.72 12.01 3.01
CA GLY A 147 19.61 12.94 2.95
C GLY A 147 19.98 14.27 2.31
N ILE A 148 19.29 15.33 2.71
CA ILE A 148 19.39 16.65 2.09
C ILE A 148 20.20 17.59 2.98
N THR A 149 21.23 18.19 2.39
CA THR A 149 22.00 19.31 2.94
C THR A 149 21.49 20.62 2.33
N GLY A 150 21.60 21.76 3.04
CA GLY A 150 21.04 23.04 2.58
C GLY A 150 19.55 23.19 2.89
N ILE A 151 19.23 23.26 4.18
CA ILE A 151 17.85 23.13 4.67
C ILE A 151 17.08 24.45 4.85
N ASP A 152 17.62 25.59 4.44
CA ASP A 152 17.09 26.92 4.78
C ASP A 152 15.61 27.10 4.41
N ILE A 153 15.21 26.54 3.25
CA ILE A 153 13.82 26.58 2.77
C ILE A 153 12.91 25.77 3.70
N PHE A 154 13.37 24.61 4.18
CA PHE A 154 12.60 23.73 5.08
C PHE A 154 12.48 24.33 6.49
N VAL A 155 13.54 24.96 7.00
CA VAL A 155 13.51 25.68 8.28
C VAL A 155 12.48 26.82 8.22
N LYS A 156 12.49 27.60 7.13
CA LYS A 156 11.52 28.69 6.94
C LYS A 156 10.08 28.18 6.86
N TYR A 157 9.86 27.07 6.16
CA TYR A 157 8.54 26.42 6.11
C TYR A 157 8.08 25.97 7.49
N ASN A 158 8.94 25.26 8.25
CA ASN A 158 8.62 24.80 9.59
C ASN A 158 8.24 25.97 10.52
N GLN A 159 8.95 27.09 10.44
CA GLN A 159 8.62 28.29 11.21
C GLN A 159 7.22 28.83 10.89
N GLN A 160 6.80 28.79 9.61
CA GLN A 160 5.45 29.21 9.21
C GLN A 160 4.37 28.27 9.73
N VAL A 161 4.59 26.96 9.65
CA VAL A 161 3.64 25.96 10.17
C VAL A 161 3.52 26.05 11.69
N VAL A 162 4.65 26.12 12.40
CA VAL A 162 4.66 26.30 13.86
C VAL A 162 3.94 27.59 14.24
N PHE A 163 4.20 28.70 13.54
CA PHE A 163 3.50 29.96 13.79
C PHE A 163 1.98 29.82 13.61
N LYS A 164 1.52 29.20 12.52
CA LYS A 164 0.09 28.95 12.27
C LYS A 164 -0.55 28.11 13.38
N ASN A 165 0.13 27.04 13.81
CA ASN A 165 -0.35 26.16 14.87
C ASN A 165 -0.37 26.85 16.24
N SER A 166 0.70 27.57 16.59
CA SER A 166 0.78 28.36 17.82
C SER A 166 -0.28 29.45 17.88
N LEU A 167 -0.57 30.10 16.76
CA LEU A 167 -1.66 31.07 16.66
C LEU A 167 -3.00 30.40 16.95
N ARG A 168 -3.27 29.22 16.37
CA ARG A 168 -4.49 28.45 16.65
C ARG A 168 -4.62 28.10 18.14
N TYR A 169 -3.55 27.61 18.78
CA TYR A 169 -3.59 27.30 20.22
C TYR A 169 -3.74 28.54 21.10
N CYS A 170 -3.12 29.67 20.71
CA CYS A 170 -3.28 30.93 21.41
C CYS A 170 -4.74 31.41 21.33
N MET A 171 -5.35 31.32 20.15
CA MET A 171 -6.78 31.60 19.96
C MET A 171 -7.65 30.69 20.84
N ALA A 172 -7.41 29.37 20.84
CA ALA A 172 -8.13 28.44 21.71
C ALA A 172 -7.98 28.78 23.20
N PHE A 173 -6.76 29.05 23.68
CA PHE A 173 -6.51 29.44 25.07
C PHE A 173 -7.26 30.72 25.48
N LEU A 174 -7.20 31.76 24.64
CA LEU A 174 -7.88 33.03 24.90
C LEU A 174 -9.40 32.83 24.97
N ARG A 175 -9.95 31.99 24.09
CA ARG A 175 -11.36 31.59 24.10
C ARG A 175 -11.73 30.86 25.40
N ASP A 176 -10.97 29.83 25.76
CA ASP A 176 -11.29 28.91 26.86
C ASP A 176 -11.14 29.57 28.24
N ASN A 177 -10.31 30.62 28.36
CA ASN A 177 -10.10 31.38 29.60
C ASN A 177 -10.90 32.70 29.65
N GLY A 178 -11.80 32.94 28.70
CA GLY A 178 -12.74 34.07 28.75
C GLY A 178 -12.20 35.42 28.29
N PHE A 179 -11.04 35.47 27.62
CA PHE A 179 -10.45 36.70 27.05
C PHE A 179 -11.07 37.04 25.68
N LYS A 180 -12.38 37.32 25.66
CA LYS A 180 -13.21 37.42 24.44
C LYS A 180 -12.85 38.62 23.55
N ASP A 181 -12.46 39.73 24.14
CA ASP A 181 -12.05 40.97 23.49
C ASP A 181 -10.75 40.82 22.69
N ILE A 182 -9.74 40.19 23.29
CA ILE A 182 -8.45 39.92 22.65
C ILE A 182 -8.60 38.87 21.54
N HIS A 183 -9.42 37.84 21.77
CA HIS A 183 -9.72 36.82 20.78
C HIS A 183 -10.34 37.43 19.51
N GLN A 184 -11.40 38.25 19.65
CA GLN A 184 -12.10 38.86 18.52
C GLN A 184 -11.20 39.78 17.70
N GLU A 185 -10.32 40.55 18.35
CA GLU A 185 -9.37 41.42 17.65
C GLU A 185 -8.35 40.62 16.84
N LEU A 186 -7.78 39.55 17.42
CA LEU A 186 -6.85 38.65 16.72
C LEU A 186 -7.53 37.93 15.55
N GLU A 187 -8.76 37.46 15.75
CA GLU A 187 -9.59 36.81 14.72
C GLU A 187 -9.85 37.74 13.53
N SER A 188 -10.20 39.01 13.80
CA SER A 188 -10.48 40.00 12.75
C SER A 188 -9.28 40.30 11.85
N ARG A 189 -8.06 40.20 12.40
CA ARG A 189 -6.81 40.52 11.71
C ARG A 189 -6.20 39.34 10.95
N CYS A 190 -6.57 38.11 11.30
CA CYS A 190 -5.95 36.89 10.75
C CYS A 190 -6.63 36.34 9.46
N GLY A 191 -7.62 37.04 8.90
CA GLY A 191 -8.25 36.68 7.62
C GLY A 191 -9.44 35.73 7.79
N HIS A 192 -10.52 36.03 7.07
CA HIS A 192 -11.87 35.49 7.24
C HIS A 192 -11.99 33.96 7.12
N ASN A 193 -12.78 33.36 8.03
CA ASN A 193 -13.94 32.56 7.64
C ASN A 193 -15.03 32.55 8.73
N SER A 194 -15.66 33.70 8.93
CA SER A 194 -16.84 33.84 9.78
C SER A 194 -18.10 33.40 9.03
N LYS A 195 -18.51 32.13 9.20
CA LYS A 195 -19.90 31.68 9.01
C LYS A 195 -20.30 30.62 10.04
N GLY A 196 -20.32 31.01 11.32
CA GLY A 196 -21.22 30.41 12.34
C GLY A 196 -20.86 28.99 12.81
N ASN A 197 -19.94 28.88 13.76
CA ASN A 197 -19.47 27.58 14.25
C ASN A 197 -20.56 26.80 15.02
N ALA A 198 -21.15 25.81 14.35
CA ALA A 198 -22.13 24.88 14.93
C ALA A 198 -21.60 24.20 16.20
N VAL A 199 -20.30 23.88 16.24
CA VAL A 199 -19.63 23.29 17.41
C VAL A 199 -19.72 24.22 18.61
N ASN A 200 -19.40 25.51 18.43
CA ASN A 200 -19.46 26.51 19.50
C ASN A 200 -20.90 26.71 20.01
N LYS A 201 -21.88 26.68 19.11
CA LYS A 201 -23.28 26.85 19.51
C LYS A 201 -23.78 25.64 20.31
N ILE A 202 -23.51 24.42 19.86
CA ILE A 202 -23.87 23.19 20.58
C ILE A 202 -23.18 23.14 21.94
N ARG A 203 -21.87 23.43 21.98
CA ARG A 203 -21.10 23.51 23.23
C ARG A 203 -21.73 24.47 24.23
N SER A 204 -22.03 25.70 23.79
CA SER A 204 -22.64 26.72 24.64
C SER A 204 -24.01 26.31 25.17
N LEU A 205 -24.82 25.59 24.39
CA LEU A 205 -26.13 25.07 24.83
C LEU A 205 -25.96 23.96 25.88
N LEU A 206 -25.02 23.03 25.67
CA LEU A 206 -24.77 21.93 26.60
C LEU A 206 -24.16 22.43 27.93
N GLU A 207 -23.24 23.39 27.90
CA GLU A 207 -22.69 24.04 29.10
C GLU A 207 -23.77 24.76 29.94
N GLN A 208 -24.84 25.23 29.28
CA GLN A 208 -26.00 25.84 29.93
C GLN A 208 -27.10 24.81 30.29
N ASN A 209 -26.87 23.52 30.07
CA ASN A 209 -27.84 22.44 30.25
C ASN A 209 -29.15 22.62 29.44
N MET A 210 -29.07 23.28 28.27
CA MET A 210 -30.17 23.48 27.34
C MET A 210 -30.24 22.33 26.32
N HIS A 211 -30.52 21.11 26.78
CA HIS A 211 -30.43 19.90 25.95
C HIS A 211 -31.47 19.85 24.82
N GLU A 212 -32.69 20.33 25.08
CA GLU A 212 -33.77 20.37 24.09
C GLU A 212 -33.46 21.33 22.93
N ASP A 213 -32.90 22.50 23.26
CA ASP A 213 -32.44 23.46 22.25
C ASP A 213 -31.22 22.93 21.47
N ALA A 214 -30.37 22.12 22.11
CA ALA A 214 -29.25 21.47 21.44
C ALA A 214 -29.73 20.42 20.42
N GLU A 215 -30.70 19.56 20.77
CA GLU A 215 -31.31 18.62 19.82
C GLU A 215 -32.01 19.35 18.66
N ALA A 216 -32.79 20.40 18.96
CA ALA A 216 -33.47 21.20 17.94
C ALA A 216 -32.48 21.91 17.00
N PHE A 217 -31.34 22.39 17.53
CA PHE A 217 -30.30 22.98 16.71
C PHE A 217 -29.62 21.94 15.82
N ILE A 218 -29.32 20.73 16.33
CA ILE A 218 -28.80 19.61 15.53
C ILE A 218 -29.76 19.28 14.38
N ASP A 219 -31.07 19.24 14.63
CA ASP A 219 -32.09 19.03 13.60
C ASP A 219 -32.14 20.13 12.53
N SER A 220 -31.68 21.33 12.87
CA SER A 220 -31.63 22.48 11.95
C SER A 220 -30.35 22.55 11.12
N LEU A 221 -29.33 21.74 11.45
CA LEU A 221 -28.05 21.74 10.73
C LEU A 221 -28.20 21.19 9.31
N ASP A 222 -27.40 21.74 8.39
CA ASP A 222 -27.24 21.12 7.08
C ASP A 222 -26.55 19.75 7.27
N LEU A 223 -27.14 18.72 6.66
CA LEU A 223 -26.61 17.35 6.67
C LEU A 223 -25.17 17.27 6.12
N SER A 224 -24.75 18.20 5.26
CA SER A 224 -23.38 18.26 4.75
C SER A 224 -22.34 18.53 5.84
N VAL A 225 -22.72 19.07 7.00
CA VAL A 225 -21.81 19.37 8.12
C VAL A 225 -21.11 18.10 8.61
N PHE A 226 -21.77 16.95 8.54
CA PHE A 226 -21.20 15.68 9.01
C PHE A 226 -20.32 14.98 7.95
N GLN A 227 -20.22 15.50 6.73
CA GLN A 227 -19.57 14.79 5.63
C GLN A 227 -18.10 14.47 5.92
N GLU A 228 -17.35 15.43 6.46
CA GLU A 228 -15.95 15.23 6.84
C GLU A 228 -15.81 14.09 7.88
N PHE A 229 -16.68 14.06 8.88
CA PHE A 229 -16.69 12.98 9.88
C PHE A 229 -17.03 11.63 9.23
N ILE A 230 -18.03 11.58 8.36
CA ILE A 230 -18.44 10.37 7.63
C ILE A 230 -17.29 9.84 6.79
N ASP A 231 -16.61 10.69 6.03
CA ASP A 231 -15.46 10.34 5.21
C ASP A 231 -14.29 9.79 6.05
N ASN A 232 -14.22 10.21 7.31
CA ASN A 232 -13.22 9.83 8.29
C ASN A 232 -13.58 8.61 9.15
N SER A 233 -14.86 8.22 9.18
CA SER A 233 -15.33 7.08 9.98
C SER A 233 -14.91 5.72 9.43
N ALA A 234 -14.98 4.66 10.24
CA ALA A 234 -14.77 3.30 9.76
C ALA A 234 -15.90 2.87 8.79
N TYR A 235 -15.59 2.02 7.83
CA TYR A 235 -16.63 1.40 6.99
C TYR A 235 -17.40 0.34 7.78
N ALA A 236 -18.71 0.31 7.60
CA ALA A 236 -19.49 -0.89 7.84
C ALA A 236 -19.42 -1.81 6.61
N LEU A 237 -19.46 -3.12 6.83
CA LEU A 237 -19.58 -4.10 5.76
C LEU A 237 -20.60 -5.18 6.09
N VAL A 238 -21.26 -5.69 5.05
CA VAL A 238 -22.24 -6.78 5.15
C VAL A 238 -21.85 -7.85 4.15
N TRP A 239 -21.72 -9.08 4.62
CA TRP A 239 -21.46 -10.25 3.77
C TRP A 239 -22.77 -10.83 3.25
N ALA A 240 -22.75 -11.30 2.01
CA ALA A 240 -23.80 -12.15 1.45
C ALA A 240 -23.20 -13.23 0.55
N GLU A 241 -23.73 -14.44 0.62
CA GLU A 241 -23.39 -15.49 -0.34
C GLU A 241 -24.19 -15.27 -1.62
N VAL A 242 -23.53 -15.33 -2.77
CA VAL A 242 -24.19 -15.29 -4.07
C VAL A 242 -24.79 -16.68 -4.35
N PRO A 243 -26.12 -16.79 -4.56
CA PRO A 243 -26.75 -18.08 -4.80
C PRO A 243 -26.15 -18.79 -6.01
N LYS A 244 -25.68 -20.01 -5.79
CA LYS A 244 -25.13 -20.86 -6.85
C LYS A 244 -26.22 -21.22 -7.86
N LYS A 245 -25.89 -21.12 -9.14
CA LYS A 245 -26.75 -21.48 -10.29
C LYS A 245 -26.24 -22.75 -10.97
N ASP A 246 -27.01 -23.28 -11.92
CA ASP A 246 -26.65 -24.50 -12.67
C ASP A 246 -25.34 -24.34 -13.47
N VAL A 247 -25.17 -23.20 -14.14
CA VAL A 247 -23.94 -22.84 -14.86
C VAL A 247 -23.01 -22.12 -13.88
N TRP A 248 -21.95 -22.82 -13.47
CA TRP A 248 -21.08 -22.35 -12.40
C TRP A 248 -19.66 -22.95 -12.49
N PRO A 249 -18.59 -22.18 -12.24
CA PRO A 249 -17.23 -22.73 -12.23
C PRO A 249 -17.04 -23.76 -11.11
N CYS A 250 -16.33 -24.86 -11.38
CA CYS A 250 -16.01 -25.86 -10.35
C CYS A 250 -15.11 -25.31 -9.23
N GLU A 251 -14.96 -26.08 -8.16
CA GLU A 251 -14.04 -25.81 -7.05
C GLU A 251 -12.62 -25.64 -7.54
N ARG A 252 -11.93 -24.61 -7.02
CA ARG A 252 -10.59 -24.26 -7.50
C ARG A 252 -9.81 -23.37 -6.55
N GLY A 253 -8.49 -23.56 -6.51
CA GLY A 253 -7.52 -22.64 -5.92
C GLY A 253 -6.49 -22.17 -6.95
N GLY A 254 -5.86 -21.01 -6.73
CA GLY A 254 -4.80 -20.51 -7.62
C GLY A 254 -5.28 -20.06 -9.01
N HIS A 255 -6.60 -19.96 -9.21
CA HIS A 255 -7.25 -19.33 -10.36
C HIS A 255 -7.07 -17.81 -10.31
N GLN A 256 -7.31 -17.12 -11.43
CA GLN A 256 -7.32 -15.65 -11.47
C GLN A 256 -8.70 -15.11 -11.79
N MET A 257 -9.02 -13.96 -11.20
CA MET A 257 -10.27 -13.24 -11.39
C MET A 257 -9.94 -11.76 -11.60
N VAL A 258 -10.52 -11.13 -12.63
CA VAL A 258 -10.23 -9.73 -13.01
C VAL A 258 -11.48 -9.05 -13.52
N GLU A 259 -11.71 -7.79 -13.12
CA GLU A 259 -12.75 -6.94 -13.69
C GLU A 259 -12.27 -6.34 -15.02
N MET A 260 -13.13 -6.40 -16.05
CA MET A 260 -12.91 -5.71 -17.32
C MET A 260 -14.26 -5.36 -17.96
N ASP A 261 -14.43 -4.08 -18.27
CA ASP A 261 -15.60 -3.52 -18.98
C ASP A 261 -16.94 -3.89 -18.31
N GLY A 262 -17.02 -3.80 -16.98
CA GLY A 262 -18.23 -4.07 -16.20
C GLY A 262 -18.55 -5.56 -15.99
N ASN A 263 -17.58 -6.44 -16.23
CA ASN A 263 -17.73 -7.90 -16.08
C ASN A 263 -16.54 -8.49 -15.34
N ILE A 264 -16.76 -9.61 -14.66
CA ILE A 264 -15.68 -10.35 -14.02
C ILE A 264 -15.28 -11.52 -14.90
N TYR A 265 -14.00 -11.65 -15.20
CA TYR A 265 -13.44 -12.77 -15.95
C TYR A 265 -12.67 -13.69 -15.01
N LEU A 266 -12.82 -15.00 -15.18
CA LEU A 266 -12.14 -16.03 -14.40
C LEU A 266 -11.42 -17.01 -15.32
N HIS A 267 -10.19 -17.37 -14.98
CA HIS A 267 -9.41 -18.35 -15.75
C HIS A 267 -8.68 -19.36 -14.86
N GLY A 268 -8.75 -20.62 -15.26
CA GLY A 268 -7.91 -21.72 -14.77
C GLY A 268 -8.02 -22.00 -13.27
N GLY A 269 -6.89 -22.38 -12.67
CA GLY A 269 -6.79 -22.85 -11.29
C GLY A 269 -6.62 -24.36 -11.19
N TRP A 270 -6.61 -24.87 -9.95
CA TRP A 270 -6.48 -26.30 -9.65
C TRP A 270 -7.62 -26.74 -8.74
N ASN A 271 -8.34 -27.80 -9.12
CA ASN A 271 -9.50 -28.32 -8.37
C ASN A 271 -9.14 -29.37 -7.32
N GLY A 272 -7.86 -29.73 -7.17
CA GLY A 272 -7.41 -30.82 -6.31
C GLY A 272 -7.06 -32.10 -7.08
N LEU A 273 -7.46 -32.19 -8.35
CA LEU A 273 -7.17 -33.31 -9.25
C LEU A 273 -6.37 -32.83 -10.46
N ASP A 274 -6.89 -31.85 -11.19
CA ASP A 274 -6.37 -31.38 -12.46
C ASP A 274 -6.19 -29.85 -12.50
N GLU A 275 -5.18 -29.43 -13.24
CA GLU A 275 -5.03 -28.04 -13.68
C GLU A 275 -6.12 -27.71 -14.70
N LEU A 276 -6.74 -26.55 -14.55
CA LEU A 276 -7.89 -26.10 -15.33
C LEU A 276 -7.45 -25.10 -16.40
N GLU A 277 -8.16 -25.11 -17.53
CA GLU A 277 -7.98 -24.21 -18.69
C GLU A 277 -9.27 -23.52 -19.12
N ASP A 278 -10.31 -23.68 -18.31
CA ASP A 278 -11.60 -23.08 -18.56
C ASP A 278 -11.56 -21.56 -18.33
N PHE A 279 -12.32 -20.85 -19.16
CA PHE A 279 -12.40 -19.41 -19.15
C PHE A 279 -13.85 -19.01 -18.99
N TRP A 280 -14.13 -18.14 -18.03
CA TRP A 280 -15.49 -17.79 -17.63
C TRP A 280 -15.65 -16.28 -17.59
N LYS A 281 -16.88 -15.85 -17.80
CA LYS A 281 -17.30 -14.47 -17.64
C LYS A 281 -18.54 -14.42 -16.76
N TYR A 282 -18.56 -13.47 -15.83
CA TYR A 282 -19.67 -13.19 -14.95
C TYR A 282 -20.25 -11.84 -15.31
N THR A 283 -21.54 -11.85 -15.64
CA THR A 283 -22.30 -10.68 -16.05
C THR A 283 -23.63 -10.72 -15.33
N LYS A 284 -23.98 -9.63 -14.63
CA LYS A 284 -25.32 -9.43 -14.03
C LYS A 284 -25.83 -10.63 -13.21
N GLY A 285 -24.98 -11.22 -12.38
CA GLY A 285 -25.40 -12.33 -11.51
C GLY A 285 -25.32 -13.73 -12.12
N THR A 286 -24.77 -13.90 -13.32
CA THR A 286 -24.68 -15.21 -14.00
C THR A 286 -23.30 -15.45 -14.57
N TRP A 287 -22.82 -16.69 -14.47
CA TRP A 287 -21.61 -17.16 -15.13
C TRP A 287 -21.94 -17.71 -16.52
N GLU A 288 -21.06 -17.46 -17.48
CA GLU A 288 -21.01 -18.08 -18.79
C GLU A 288 -19.60 -18.63 -19.03
N GLN A 289 -19.48 -19.87 -19.53
CA GLN A 289 -18.20 -20.40 -19.96
C GLN A 289 -17.91 -19.93 -21.38
N LEU A 290 -16.76 -19.29 -21.57
CA LEU A 290 -16.29 -18.82 -22.86
C LEU A 290 -15.49 -19.92 -23.57
N SER A 291 -15.59 -19.96 -24.90
CA SER A 291 -14.79 -20.89 -25.71
C SER A 291 -13.32 -20.44 -25.74
N SER A 292 -12.40 -21.35 -25.41
CA SER A 292 -10.96 -21.05 -25.40
C SER A 292 -10.35 -20.89 -26.80
N GLY A 293 -11.10 -21.17 -27.88
CA GLY A 293 -10.60 -21.11 -29.27
C GLY A 293 -9.52 -22.17 -29.57
N MET A 294 -8.97 -22.17 -30.79
CA MET A 294 -7.88 -23.08 -31.17
C MET A 294 -6.53 -22.70 -30.56
N VAL A 295 -6.32 -21.40 -30.31
CA VAL A 295 -5.13 -20.84 -29.66
C VAL A 295 -5.55 -20.40 -28.28
N CYS A 296 -5.04 -21.04 -27.24
CA CYS A 296 -5.38 -20.74 -25.87
C CYS A 296 -4.16 -20.84 -24.94
N PRO A 297 -4.23 -20.23 -23.74
CA PRO A 297 -3.16 -20.33 -22.77
C PRO A 297 -3.01 -21.77 -22.22
N GLY A 298 -4.05 -22.60 -22.30
CA GLY A 298 -4.06 -23.96 -21.75
C GLY A 298 -4.00 -23.99 -20.22
N LYS A 299 -3.95 -25.21 -19.68
CA LYS A 299 -4.03 -25.52 -18.24
C LYS A 299 -3.01 -24.78 -17.39
N ARG A 300 -3.46 -24.09 -16.33
CA ARG A 300 -2.58 -23.35 -15.41
C ARG A 300 -3.23 -22.94 -14.09
N SER A 301 -2.42 -22.95 -13.04
CA SER A 301 -2.68 -22.36 -11.72
C SER A 301 -1.50 -21.46 -11.31
N CYS A 302 -1.70 -20.64 -10.27
CA CYS A 302 -0.70 -19.71 -9.72
C CYS A 302 -0.12 -18.73 -10.76
N HIS A 303 -0.86 -18.52 -11.84
CA HIS A 303 -0.60 -17.51 -12.86
C HIS A 303 -1.18 -16.17 -12.41
N ARG A 304 -0.91 -15.08 -13.14
CA ARG A 304 -1.51 -13.77 -12.88
C ARG A 304 -2.21 -13.24 -14.12
N MET A 305 -3.31 -12.51 -13.92
CA MET A 305 -4.08 -11.84 -14.97
C MET A 305 -4.35 -10.39 -14.57
N VAL A 306 -4.34 -9.46 -15.52
CA VAL A 306 -4.70 -8.03 -15.33
C VAL A 306 -5.46 -7.51 -16.54
N ALA A 307 -6.31 -6.50 -16.34
CA ALA A 307 -7.02 -5.82 -17.42
C ALA A 307 -6.35 -4.48 -17.75
N HIS A 308 -6.29 -4.13 -19.03
CA HIS A 308 -5.90 -2.80 -19.50
C HIS A 308 -6.43 -2.55 -20.91
N ASN A 309 -7.09 -1.41 -21.12
CA ASN A 309 -7.68 -0.99 -22.41
C ASN A 309 -8.54 -2.09 -23.06
N SER A 310 -9.51 -2.63 -22.31
CA SER A 310 -10.43 -3.69 -22.75
C SER A 310 -9.73 -4.96 -23.26
N LYS A 311 -8.54 -5.25 -22.71
CA LYS A 311 -7.79 -6.49 -22.95
C LYS A 311 -7.37 -7.10 -21.62
N LEU A 312 -7.31 -8.44 -21.57
CA LEU A 312 -6.71 -9.15 -20.44
C LEU A 312 -5.29 -9.58 -20.81
N TYR A 313 -4.34 -9.37 -19.91
CA TYR A 313 -2.97 -9.85 -20.03
C TYR A 313 -2.73 -10.93 -18.97
N MET A 314 -2.09 -12.03 -19.35
CA MET A 314 -1.89 -13.17 -18.49
C MET A 314 -0.46 -13.72 -18.59
N MET A 315 0.12 -14.07 -17.45
CA MET A 315 1.50 -14.58 -17.39
C MET A 315 1.67 -15.65 -16.31
N GLY A 316 2.64 -16.54 -16.55
CA GLY A 316 3.13 -17.53 -15.61
C GLY A 316 2.22 -18.74 -15.42
N LYS A 317 2.75 -19.75 -14.73
CA LYS A 317 2.03 -20.95 -14.27
C LYS A 317 2.90 -21.76 -13.32
N TYR A 318 2.27 -22.47 -12.39
CA TYR A 318 2.97 -23.51 -11.63
C TYR A 318 3.34 -24.69 -12.55
N ILE A 319 4.55 -25.21 -12.39
CA ILE A 319 5.02 -26.42 -13.09
C ILE A 319 5.62 -27.38 -12.05
N PRO A 320 5.01 -28.56 -11.84
CA PRO A 320 5.55 -29.58 -10.94
C PRO A 320 6.97 -29.97 -11.32
N LEU A 321 7.83 -30.25 -10.32
CA LEU A 321 9.24 -30.61 -10.52
C LEU A 321 9.44 -31.76 -11.51
N SER A 322 8.56 -32.77 -11.48
CA SER A 322 8.58 -33.93 -12.38
C SER A 322 8.39 -33.56 -13.86
N SER A 323 7.67 -32.48 -14.15
CA SER A 323 7.30 -32.04 -15.50
C SER A 323 8.20 -30.93 -16.07
N ARG A 324 9.20 -30.47 -15.31
CA ARG A 324 10.10 -29.38 -15.77
C ARG A 324 11.07 -29.80 -16.87
N LYS A 325 11.44 -31.10 -16.93
CA LYS A 325 12.31 -31.62 -18.00
C LYS A 325 11.50 -31.73 -19.31
N GLY A 326 11.80 -30.87 -20.28
CA GLY A 326 11.19 -30.88 -21.62
C GLY A 326 10.03 -29.91 -21.83
N CYS A 327 9.66 -29.09 -20.83
CA CYS A 327 8.68 -28.02 -21.04
C CYS A 327 9.37 -26.80 -21.67
N SER A 328 8.83 -26.27 -22.77
CA SER A 328 9.34 -25.03 -23.36
C SER A 328 9.13 -23.87 -22.38
N THR A 329 10.23 -23.21 -22.02
CA THR A 329 10.33 -22.13 -21.02
C THR A 329 10.17 -20.74 -21.64
N LYS A 330 9.71 -20.63 -22.89
CA LYS A 330 9.54 -19.33 -23.54
C LYS A 330 8.50 -18.47 -22.80
N ASN A 331 8.88 -17.22 -22.50
CA ASN A 331 8.02 -16.21 -21.89
C ASN A 331 6.68 -16.14 -22.62
N SER A 332 5.64 -16.67 -22.00
CA SER A 332 4.31 -16.73 -22.61
C SER A 332 3.41 -15.71 -21.93
N LEU A 333 3.65 -14.44 -22.26
CA LEU A 333 2.70 -13.38 -22.03
C LEU A 333 1.54 -13.59 -23.00
N TRP A 334 0.33 -13.75 -22.50
CA TRP A 334 -0.88 -13.93 -23.29
C TRP A 334 -1.72 -12.66 -23.24
N VAL A 335 -2.43 -12.38 -24.32
CA VAL A 335 -3.43 -11.31 -24.39
C VAL A 335 -4.76 -11.86 -24.88
N TYR A 336 -5.84 -11.44 -24.25
CA TYR A 336 -7.21 -11.68 -24.70
C TYR A 336 -7.82 -10.36 -25.18
N ASN A 337 -8.26 -10.35 -26.45
CA ASN A 337 -9.01 -9.26 -27.07
C ASN A 337 -10.14 -9.86 -27.92
N GLY A 338 -11.09 -10.54 -27.27
CA GLY A 338 -12.11 -11.38 -27.91
C GLY A 338 -11.61 -12.77 -28.36
N ARG A 339 -10.30 -12.95 -28.45
CA ARG A 339 -9.61 -14.23 -28.63
C ARG A 339 -8.25 -14.19 -27.96
N TRP A 340 -7.76 -15.35 -27.52
CA TRP A 340 -6.43 -15.48 -26.94
C TRP A 340 -5.34 -15.44 -28.01
N GLN A 341 -4.25 -14.75 -27.71
CA GLN A 341 -3.06 -14.64 -28.53
C GLN A 341 -1.82 -14.64 -27.63
N SER A 342 -0.74 -15.27 -28.07
CA SER A 342 0.56 -15.16 -27.41
C SER A 342 1.29 -13.91 -27.90
N ILE A 343 1.86 -13.14 -26.97
CA ILE A 343 2.79 -12.06 -27.28
C ILE A 343 4.19 -12.68 -27.27
N GLU A 344 4.78 -12.81 -28.45
CA GLU A 344 6.19 -13.18 -28.56
C GLU A 344 7.04 -12.00 -28.10
N ALA A 345 7.54 -12.06 -26.87
CA ALA A 345 8.60 -11.15 -26.44
C ALA A 345 9.88 -11.54 -27.19
N TYR A 346 10.34 -10.68 -28.10
CA TYR A 346 11.54 -10.90 -28.90
C TYR A 346 12.84 -10.98 -28.07
N ASP A 347 12.77 -10.71 -26.77
CA ASP A 347 13.93 -10.57 -25.88
C ASP A 347 13.95 -11.67 -24.81
N GLU A 348 15.08 -12.38 -24.71
CA GLU A 348 15.34 -13.44 -23.72
C GLU A 348 15.49 -12.90 -22.28
N GLN A 349 15.34 -11.59 -22.07
CA GLN A 349 15.59 -10.89 -20.81
C GLN A 349 14.39 -10.81 -19.85
N GLY A 350 13.24 -11.41 -20.19
CA GLY A 350 12.08 -11.46 -19.29
C GLY A 350 12.27 -12.43 -18.11
N PRO A 351 11.33 -12.46 -17.16
CA PRO A 351 11.46 -13.25 -15.93
C PRO A 351 11.40 -14.78 -16.13
N GLY A 352 11.11 -15.25 -17.35
CA GLY A 352 10.85 -16.65 -17.63
C GLY A 352 9.49 -17.09 -17.09
N ASN A 353 9.28 -18.40 -17.01
CA ASN A 353 8.10 -18.94 -16.34
C ASN A 353 8.22 -18.86 -14.81
N ILE A 354 7.31 -18.08 -14.22
CA ILE A 354 7.20 -17.84 -12.78
C ILE A 354 5.78 -18.15 -12.28
N TYR A 355 5.64 -18.45 -11.00
CA TYR A 355 4.34 -18.68 -10.33
C TYR A 355 4.27 -17.97 -8.97
N ASP A 356 3.05 -17.71 -8.49
CA ASP A 356 2.75 -16.91 -7.29
C ASP A 356 3.36 -15.50 -7.29
N HIS A 357 3.68 -15.01 -8.49
CA HIS A 357 4.08 -13.62 -8.74
C HIS A 357 2.86 -12.71 -8.76
N GLN A 358 3.11 -11.40 -8.76
CA GLN A 358 2.08 -10.40 -8.98
C GLN A 358 2.39 -9.56 -10.22
N MET A 359 1.33 -8.96 -10.77
CA MET A 359 1.36 -8.18 -12.00
C MET A 359 0.36 -7.04 -11.86
N VAL A 360 0.75 -5.84 -12.31
CA VAL A 360 -0.07 -4.63 -12.36
C VAL A 360 0.28 -3.80 -13.60
N VAL A 361 -0.62 -2.91 -14.01
CA VAL A 361 -0.36 -1.97 -15.11
C VAL A 361 -0.20 -0.57 -14.54
N ALA A 362 0.95 0.05 -14.78
CA ALA A 362 1.31 1.41 -14.37
C ALA A 362 1.47 2.31 -15.60
N GLY A 363 0.41 3.04 -15.97
CA GLY A 363 0.35 3.74 -17.25
C GLY A 363 0.36 2.75 -18.42
N HIS A 364 1.40 2.79 -19.25
CA HIS A 364 1.63 1.84 -20.35
C HIS A 364 2.64 0.73 -19.99
N ARG A 365 2.96 0.56 -18.71
CA ARG A 365 3.99 -0.37 -18.24
C ARG A 365 3.35 -1.54 -17.49
N LEU A 366 3.48 -2.75 -18.02
CA LEU A 366 3.14 -3.99 -17.32
C LEU A 366 4.28 -4.33 -16.37
N CYS A 367 4.04 -4.22 -15.07
CA CYS A 367 5.02 -4.48 -14.02
C CYS A 367 4.77 -5.87 -13.41
N VAL A 368 5.82 -6.68 -13.29
CA VAL A 368 5.77 -8.04 -12.73
C VAL A 368 6.78 -8.17 -11.61
N PHE A 369 6.36 -8.66 -10.44
CA PHE A 369 7.22 -8.78 -9.28
C PHE A 369 7.04 -10.10 -8.54
N GLY A 370 8.14 -10.65 -8.05
CA GLY A 370 8.14 -11.77 -7.12
C GLY A 370 7.79 -13.11 -7.77
N GLY A 371 7.28 -14.02 -6.94
CA GLY A 371 7.07 -15.40 -7.35
C GLY A 371 8.36 -16.22 -7.44
N LYS A 372 8.22 -17.50 -7.79
CA LYS A 372 9.34 -18.42 -7.98
C LYS A 372 9.50 -18.80 -9.43
N SER A 373 10.75 -18.90 -9.88
CA SER A 373 11.12 -19.43 -11.19
C SER A 373 10.98 -20.95 -11.21
N THR A 374 10.48 -21.46 -12.33
CA THR A 374 10.46 -22.90 -12.61
C THR A 374 11.62 -23.34 -13.51
N GLU A 375 12.43 -22.40 -13.99
CA GLU A 375 13.53 -22.65 -14.92
C GLU A 375 14.87 -22.83 -14.21
N ARG A 376 15.06 -22.07 -13.13
CA ARG A 376 16.22 -22.11 -12.24
C ARG A 376 15.81 -22.80 -10.94
N GLU A 377 16.76 -23.29 -10.13
CA GLU A 377 16.51 -24.00 -8.87
C GLU A 377 15.65 -23.18 -7.87
N ASP A 378 14.32 -23.20 -8.02
CA ASP A 378 13.31 -22.58 -7.15
C ASP A 378 13.67 -21.17 -6.62
N THR A 379 14.38 -20.38 -7.43
CA THR A 379 14.82 -19.04 -7.08
C THR A 379 13.68 -18.04 -7.20
N TYR A 380 13.69 -16.98 -6.40
CA TYR A 380 12.69 -15.93 -6.53
C TYR A 380 12.98 -15.03 -7.74
N SER A 381 11.93 -14.51 -8.36
CA SER A 381 12.03 -13.57 -9.48
C SER A 381 11.93 -12.12 -9.00
N GLY A 382 12.75 -11.24 -9.58
CA GLY A 382 12.79 -9.81 -9.28
C GLY A 382 11.63 -8.98 -9.85
N LEU A 383 11.86 -7.67 -9.99
CA LEU A 383 10.93 -6.72 -10.61
C LEU A 383 11.27 -6.52 -12.08
N TYR A 384 10.30 -6.76 -12.94
CA TYR A 384 10.41 -6.60 -14.40
C TYR A 384 9.31 -5.68 -14.92
N VAL A 385 9.61 -4.99 -16.02
CA VAL A 385 8.67 -4.10 -16.72
C VAL A 385 8.63 -4.46 -18.19
N PHE A 386 7.43 -4.46 -18.77
CA PHE A 386 7.18 -4.62 -20.20
C PHE A 386 6.34 -3.44 -20.71
N CYS A 387 6.72 -2.87 -21.85
CA CYS A 387 5.98 -1.76 -22.47
C CYS A 387 4.78 -2.30 -23.26
N LEU A 388 3.58 -1.83 -22.93
CA LEU A 388 2.35 -2.12 -23.66
C LEU A 388 2.18 -1.09 -24.78
N ASP A 389 2.89 -1.28 -25.90
CA ASP A 389 2.74 -0.40 -27.07
C ASP A 389 1.31 -0.46 -27.64
N SER A 390 0.79 0.68 -28.10
CA SER A 390 -0.50 0.81 -28.80
C SER A 390 -0.52 0.16 -30.20
N GLN A 391 0.61 -0.38 -30.67
CA GLN A 391 0.74 -1.13 -31.92
C GLN A 391 1.64 -2.38 -31.77
N SER A 392 1.30 -3.30 -30.88
CA SER A 392 1.89 -4.65 -30.95
C SER A 392 1.44 -5.35 -32.24
N ARG A 393 2.37 -5.56 -33.18
CA ARG A 393 2.11 -6.35 -34.40
C ARG A 393 1.82 -7.79 -33.99
N ILE A 394 0.56 -8.17 -34.04
CA ILE A 394 0.08 -9.55 -33.90
C ILE A 394 0.75 -10.36 -35.00
N GLY A 395 1.63 -11.31 -34.64
CA GLY A 395 2.29 -12.20 -35.59
C GLY A 395 1.25 -13.03 -36.34
N THR A 396 1.13 -12.82 -37.64
CA THR A 396 0.43 -13.74 -38.54
C THR A 396 1.46 -14.73 -39.08
N GLU A 397 1.37 -15.99 -38.68
CA GLU A 397 2.11 -17.07 -39.34
C GLU A 397 1.62 -17.20 -40.78
N THR A 398 2.42 -16.75 -41.75
CA THR A 398 2.28 -17.20 -43.14
C THR A 398 3.14 -18.43 -43.33
N ASN A 399 2.47 -19.59 -43.41
CA ASN A 399 3.04 -20.83 -43.91
C ASN A 399 3.64 -20.62 -45.30
N THR A 400 4.97 -20.69 -45.41
CA THR A 400 5.62 -20.96 -46.69
C THR A 400 6.22 -22.36 -46.65
N ILE A 401 5.60 -23.25 -47.40
CA ILE A 401 6.07 -24.59 -47.74
C ILE A 401 7.41 -24.43 -48.47
N ASN A 402 8.48 -24.95 -47.87
CA ASN A 402 9.76 -25.11 -48.55
C ASN A 402 9.66 -26.26 -49.57
N LEU A 403 9.57 -25.91 -50.85
CA LEU A 403 9.92 -26.81 -51.94
C LEU A 403 11.30 -26.41 -52.46
N HIS A 404 12.28 -27.29 -52.21
CA HIS A 404 13.54 -27.32 -52.93
C HIS A 404 13.26 -27.44 -54.43
N MET A 405 13.86 -26.58 -55.24
CA MET A 405 14.41 -26.99 -56.54
C MET A 405 15.49 -26.00 -57.00
N GLU A 406 16.49 -26.60 -57.64
CA GLU A 406 17.78 -26.06 -58.04
C GLU A 406 17.68 -24.90 -59.04
N THR A 407 18.71 -24.05 -59.01
CA THR A 407 18.99 -23.02 -60.02
C THR A 407 19.05 -23.58 -61.44
N PRO A 408 18.61 -22.79 -62.42
CA PRO A 408 19.55 -22.43 -63.47
C PRO A 408 19.57 -20.93 -63.79
N SER A 409 20.79 -20.47 -64.06
CA SER A 409 21.15 -19.26 -64.80
C SER A 409 20.28 -19.03 -66.04
N LEU A 410 20.06 -17.76 -66.43
CA LEU A 410 20.01 -17.38 -67.85
C LEU A 410 20.16 -15.88 -68.07
N ASP A 411 20.79 -15.60 -69.21
CA ASP A 411 21.28 -14.35 -69.76
C ASP A 411 20.20 -13.33 -70.19
N VAL A 412 20.70 -12.09 -70.21
CA VAL A 412 20.33 -10.88 -70.95
C VAL A 412 19.48 -11.07 -72.23
N SER A 413 18.42 -10.27 -72.39
CA SER A 413 18.24 -9.35 -73.56
C SER A 413 16.85 -8.69 -73.63
N SER A 414 16.87 -7.38 -73.98
CA SER A 414 15.88 -6.57 -74.73
C SER A 414 14.41 -6.51 -74.29
N ALA A 415 13.59 -5.50 -74.58
CA ALA A 415 13.65 -4.07 -74.89
C ALA A 415 12.17 -3.70 -75.22
N SER A 416 11.73 -2.46 -74.91
CA SER A 416 10.55 -1.77 -75.49
C SER A 416 9.15 -2.40 -75.20
N ASP A 417 8.03 -1.71 -75.01
CA ASP A 417 7.66 -0.32 -75.24
C ASP A 417 6.22 -0.06 -74.69
N TYR A 418 5.84 1.22 -74.62
CA TYR A 418 4.46 1.78 -74.57
C TYR A 418 3.71 2.09 -73.23
N CYS A 419 3.89 3.34 -72.75
CA CYS A 419 2.88 4.43 -72.56
C CYS A 419 1.39 4.04 -72.36
N ARG A 420 0.61 4.50 -71.36
CA ARG A 420 0.16 5.85 -70.90
C ARG A 420 -1.02 5.54 -69.91
N SER A 421 -1.40 6.25 -68.86
CA SER A 421 -1.54 7.69 -68.62
C SER A 421 -1.81 7.98 -67.13
N ALA A 422 -1.27 9.10 -66.64
CA ALA A 422 -1.84 10.20 -65.83
C ALA A 422 -2.87 9.89 -64.71
N THR A 423 -2.83 10.46 -63.50
CA THR A 423 -2.56 11.87 -63.13
C THR A 423 -2.23 12.05 -61.63
N LYS A 424 -1.20 12.89 -61.36
CA LYS A 424 -1.14 14.07 -60.44
C LYS A 424 -1.58 13.91 -58.98
N TYR A 425 -0.99 14.50 -57.93
CA TYR A 425 0.16 15.36 -57.55
C TYR A 425 0.01 15.40 -56.00
N GLU A 426 0.97 15.61 -55.10
CA GLU A 426 2.03 16.61 -55.05
C GLU A 426 2.83 16.33 -53.76
N HIS A 427 4.15 16.27 -53.81
CA HIS A 427 5.01 16.85 -52.78
C HIS A 427 6.36 17.17 -53.41
N ILE A 428 6.65 18.47 -53.47
CA ILE A 428 7.84 19.08 -54.05
C ILE A 428 8.94 19.10 -52.98
N ASN A 429 10.08 18.51 -53.37
CA ASN A 429 11.50 18.88 -53.21
C ASN A 429 11.83 20.08 -52.28
N TYR A 430 12.97 20.10 -51.57
CA TYR A 430 14.30 20.22 -52.18
C TYR A 430 15.46 19.98 -51.18
N THR A 431 16.44 19.15 -51.60
CA THR A 431 17.93 19.32 -51.54
C THR A 431 18.61 19.69 -50.23
N SER A 432 19.44 18.80 -49.64
CA SER A 432 20.85 18.47 -49.98
C SER A 432 21.84 19.62 -49.79
N ILE A 433 22.89 19.40 -48.97
CA ILE A 433 24.31 19.66 -49.27
C ILE A 433 25.18 18.96 -48.22
N ASP A 434 26.04 18.06 -48.70
CA ASP A 434 27.18 17.48 -48.00
C ASP A 434 28.31 18.51 -47.85
N LYS A 435 28.99 18.51 -46.68
CA LYS A 435 30.44 18.78 -46.58
C LYS A 435 31.05 17.96 -45.43
N LYS A 436 32.10 17.21 -45.76
CA LYS A 436 33.10 16.65 -44.84
C LYS A 436 34.10 17.74 -44.44
N ASP A 437 34.58 17.71 -43.19
CA ASP A 437 36.01 17.52 -42.85
C ASP A 437 36.30 17.71 -41.34
N ASP A 438 37.05 16.74 -40.80
CA ASP A 438 38.07 16.71 -39.74
C ASP A 438 37.99 17.42 -38.35
N ILE A 439 38.08 16.57 -37.32
CA ILE A 439 38.94 16.57 -36.11
C ILE A 439 39.14 17.90 -35.32
N SER A 440 38.61 17.96 -34.09
CA SER A 440 39.40 17.99 -32.84
C SER A 440 38.55 18.30 -31.59
N ASN A 441 39.00 17.72 -30.47
CA ASN A 441 38.55 17.87 -29.09
C ASN A 441 37.83 19.17 -28.73
N ASN A 442 36.64 19.05 -28.13
CA ASN A 442 36.19 19.97 -27.10
C ASN A 442 35.27 19.28 -26.10
N GLU A 443 35.60 19.48 -24.83
CA GLU A 443 34.85 19.09 -23.65
C GLU A 443 33.45 19.72 -23.68
N CYS A 444 32.40 18.93 -23.43
CA CYS A 444 31.06 19.45 -23.22
C CYS A 444 30.45 18.94 -21.92
N ASN A 445 29.99 19.93 -21.15
CA ASN A 445 29.18 19.85 -19.94
C ASN A 445 28.05 18.80 -20.04
N PRO A 446 27.79 18.02 -18.97
CA PRO A 446 26.64 17.14 -18.89
C PRO A 446 25.40 17.95 -18.43
N MET A 447 24.82 18.75 -19.31
CA MET A 447 23.54 19.44 -19.04
C MET A 447 22.60 19.53 -20.23
N ASP A 448 22.78 18.70 -21.27
CA ASP A 448 21.87 18.71 -22.44
C ASP A 448 21.67 17.32 -23.10
N LEU A 449 21.58 16.27 -22.28
CA LEU A 449 21.36 14.88 -22.73
C LEU A 449 20.10 14.25 -22.12
N GLN A 450 19.02 15.02 -21.95
CA GLN A 450 17.75 14.52 -21.40
C GLN A 450 16.52 14.68 -22.31
N GLN A 451 16.67 15.05 -23.58
CA GLN A 451 15.51 15.17 -24.49
C GLN A 451 15.56 14.34 -25.78
N THR A 452 16.46 13.36 -25.93
CA THR A 452 16.52 12.52 -27.15
C THR A 452 16.63 11.02 -26.91
N SER A 453 15.92 10.46 -25.92
CA SER A 453 15.86 9.00 -25.71
C SER A 453 14.44 8.40 -25.61
N GLU A 454 13.38 9.18 -25.87
CA GLU A 454 12.01 8.64 -25.90
C GLU A 454 11.57 8.09 -27.26
N SER A 455 12.37 8.24 -28.33
CA SER A 455 12.06 7.64 -29.62
C SER A 455 12.81 6.32 -29.82
N ARG A 456 12.06 5.20 -29.74
CA ARG A 456 12.42 3.78 -29.96
C ARG A 456 12.52 2.91 -28.69
N MET A 457 11.46 2.84 -27.88
CA MET A 457 11.29 1.67 -27.02
C MET A 457 10.91 0.47 -27.90
N ARG A 458 11.73 -0.60 -27.86
CA ARG A 458 11.40 -1.89 -28.46
C ARG A 458 10.44 -2.63 -27.52
N ASN A 459 9.53 -3.41 -28.08
CA ASN A 459 8.69 -4.38 -27.34
C ASN A 459 9.58 -5.43 -26.65
N GLY A 460 9.97 -5.19 -25.41
CA GLY A 460 10.88 -6.06 -24.65
C GLY A 460 10.74 -5.91 -23.14
N TRP A 461 11.11 -6.95 -22.41
CA TRP A 461 11.19 -6.93 -20.96
C TRP A 461 12.44 -6.19 -20.49
N ARG A 462 12.32 -5.42 -19.40
CA ARG A 462 13.43 -4.79 -18.70
C ARG A 462 13.38 -5.19 -17.23
N MET A 463 14.47 -5.76 -16.72
CA MET A 463 14.64 -5.98 -15.28
C MET A 463 14.94 -4.63 -14.61
N ILE A 464 14.18 -4.29 -13.58
CA ILE A 464 14.40 -3.09 -12.75
C ILE A 464 15.20 -3.44 -11.50
N ARG A 465 14.77 -4.49 -10.79
CA ARG A 465 15.48 -5.03 -9.63
C ARG A 465 15.61 -6.53 -9.77
N SER A 466 16.79 -7.06 -9.50
CA SER A 466 16.97 -8.51 -9.33
C SER A 466 16.62 -8.92 -7.89
N ASP A 467 16.44 -10.21 -7.60
CA ASP A 467 16.23 -10.64 -6.21
C ASP A 467 17.49 -10.51 -5.32
N ILE A 468 18.68 -10.55 -5.92
CA ILE A 468 19.97 -10.63 -5.20
C ILE A 468 20.66 -9.26 -5.15
N GLN A 469 20.79 -8.62 -6.29
CA GLN A 469 21.40 -7.29 -6.41
C GLN A 469 20.33 -6.21 -6.29
N GLN A 470 20.46 -5.39 -5.25
CA GLN A 470 19.57 -4.28 -4.91
C GLN A 470 20.34 -2.96 -4.96
N PRO A 471 19.70 -1.81 -5.23
CA PRO A 471 20.39 -0.52 -5.22
C PRO A 471 20.81 -0.14 -3.79
N GLU A 472 22.01 0.43 -3.63
CA GLU A 472 22.60 0.72 -2.31
C GLU A 472 21.85 1.82 -1.52
N ASN A 473 21.24 2.78 -2.23
CA ASN A 473 20.67 4.01 -1.65
C ASN A 473 19.18 3.91 -1.26
N THR A 474 18.62 2.70 -1.18
CA THR A 474 17.20 2.45 -0.91
C THR A 474 17.05 1.12 -0.20
N PRO A 475 16.00 0.94 0.63
CA PRO A 475 15.69 -0.38 1.16
C PRO A 475 15.62 -1.45 0.06
N ALA A 476 16.09 -2.65 0.39
CA ALA A 476 16.01 -3.82 -0.48
C ALA A 476 14.55 -4.25 -0.65
N LEU A 477 14.12 -4.41 -1.91
CA LEU A 477 12.83 -4.95 -2.29
C LEU A 477 13.00 -6.45 -2.55
N ARG A 478 12.87 -7.27 -1.50
CA ARG A 478 13.07 -8.72 -1.61
C ARG A 478 11.87 -9.40 -2.26
N SER A 479 12.12 -10.31 -3.18
CA SER A 479 11.06 -11.05 -3.87
C SER A 479 10.37 -12.04 -2.93
N ARG A 480 9.10 -12.34 -3.20
CA ARG A 480 8.25 -13.16 -2.31
C ARG A 480 7.08 -13.76 -3.08
N MET A 481 6.42 -14.75 -2.50
CA MET A 481 5.21 -15.39 -3.05
C MET A 481 3.96 -14.93 -2.29
N GLY A 482 2.79 -15.04 -2.91
CA GLY A 482 1.49 -14.84 -2.24
C GLY A 482 1.23 -13.41 -1.76
N HIS A 483 2.05 -12.44 -2.17
CA HIS A 483 1.84 -11.02 -1.92
C HIS A 483 0.72 -10.48 -2.80
N SER A 484 0.19 -9.30 -2.49
CA SER A 484 -0.59 -8.50 -3.43
C SER A 484 0.26 -7.36 -3.97
N MET A 485 -0.02 -6.92 -5.20
CA MET A 485 0.64 -5.76 -5.82
C MET A 485 -0.44 -4.84 -6.38
N LEU A 486 -0.30 -3.54 -6.09
CA LEU A 486 -1.20 -2.49 -6.56
C LEU A 486 -0.39 -1.41 -7.27
N TYR A 487 -1.02 -0.69 -8.20
CA TYR A 487 -0.51 0.58 -8.70
C TYR A 487 -1.48 1.68 -8.32
N ILE A 488 -1.00 2.68 -7.57
CA ILE A 488 -1.74 3.89 -7.25
C ILE A 488 -1.46 4.90 -8.38
N PRO A 489 -2.48 5.28 -9.16
CA PRO A 489 -2.32 6.22 -10.25
C PRO A 489 -1.82 7.59 -9.81
N GLU A 490 -1.30 8.35 -10.77
CA GLU A 490 -1.05 9.77 -10.56
C GLU A 490 -2.38 10.50 -10.28
N GLY A 491 -2.38 11.40 -9.28
CA GLY A 491 -3.57 12.16 -8.90
C GLY A 491 -4.71 11.32 -8.32
N TYR A 492 -4.48 10.08 -7.87
CA TYR A 492 -5.53 9.22 -7.31
C TYR A 492 -6.17 9.81 -6.04
N VAL A 493 -5.35 10.38 -5.15
CA VAL A 493 -5.82 11.13 -3.96
C VAL A 493 -5.08 12.45 -3.90
N GLU A 494 -5.81 13.56 -3.96
CA GLU A 494 -5.21 14.90 -3.88
C GLU A 494 -4.37 15.06 -2.60
N GLY A 495 -3.16 15.61 -2.73
CA GLY A 495 -2.22 15.79 -1.62
C GLY A 495 -1.53 14.53 -1.11
N SER A 496 -1.92 13.33 -1.54
CA SER A 496 -1.28 12.08 -1.09
C SER A 496 0.11 11.88 -1.71
N ILE A 497 1.07 11.53 -0.86
CA ILE A 497 2.44 11.15 -1.28
C ILE A 497 2.49 9.81 -2.01
N TYR A 498 1.43 9.00 -1.92
CA TYR A 498 1.38 7.65 -2.48
C TYR A 498 0.93 7.63 -3.94
N ASN A 499 0.61 8.79 -4.53
CA ASN A 499 0.29 8.87 -5.96
C ASN A 499 1.47 8.44 -6.83
N ASN A 500 1.15 7.81 -7.96
CA ASN A 500 2.12 7.27 -8.91
C ASN A 500 3.16 6.33 -8.26
N CYS A 501 2.69 5.34 -7.51
CA CYS A 501 3.57 4.33 -6.93
C CYS A 501 2.97 2.92 -6.99
N ILE A 502 3.84 1.92 -6.88
CA ILE A 502 3.47 0.52 -6.75
C ILE A 502 3.50 0.17 -5.26
N VAL A 503 2.51 -0.56 -4.78
CA VAL A 503 2.46 -1.04 -3.40
C VAL A 503 2.57 -2.55 -3.38
N ILE A 504 3.53 -3.08 -2.63
CA ILE A 504 3.67 -4.51 -2.37
C ILE A 504 3.11 -4.81 -0.99
N VAL A 505 2.02 -5.55 -0.93
CA VAL A 505 1.31 -5.87 0.32
C VAL A 505 1.63 -7.29 0.75
N GLY A 506 2.42 -7.41 1.81
CA GLY A 506 2.79 -8.64 2.51
C GLY A 506 3.48 -9.70 1.66
N GLY A 507 3.21 -10.97 1.98
CA GLY A 507 3.66 -12.15 1.23
C GLY A 507 4.49 -13.09 2.09
N GLN A 508 5.07 -14.10 1.46
CA GLN A 508 5.89 -15.10 2.14
C GLN A 508 7.21 -15.29 1.40
N ARG A 509 8.30 -15.32 2.16
CA ARG A 509 9.64 -15.71 1.66
C ARG A 509 10.17 -16.83 2.55
N GLY A 510 10.23 -18.04 2.00
CA GLY A 510 10.60 -19.23 2.75
C GLY A 510 9.57 -19.52 3.83
N LYS A 511 9.99 -19.57 5.10
CA LYS A 511 9.09 -19.71 6.25
C LYS A 511 8.66 -18.37 6.86
N GLU A 512 9.22 -17.25 6.38
CA GLU A 512 8.94 -15.93 6.93
C GLU A 512 7.70 -15.33 6.25
N SER A 513 6.71 -14.97 7.07
CA SER A 513 5.57 -14.17 6.65
C SER A 513 5.92 -12.69 6.77
N ILE A 514 5.77 -11.97 5.67
CA ILE A 514 6.04 -10.53 5.59
C ILE A 514 4.71 -9.81 5.85
N LYS A 515 4.66 -9.03 6.94
CA LYS A 515 3.43 -8.42 7.49
C LYS A 515 3.47 -6.90 7.38
N GLU A 516 3.82 -6.39 6.21
CA GLU A 516 3.94 -4.96 5.91
C GLU A 516 3.54 -4.65 4.47
N MET A 517 3.20 -3.39 4.21
CA MET A 517 3.09 -2.79 2.88
C MET A 517 4.36 -2.03 2.56
N GLU A 518 4.96 -2.25 1.39
CA GLU A 518 6.10 -1.49 0.90
C GLU A 518 5.67 -0.62 -0.29
N PHE A 519 5.87 0.69 -0.18
CA PHE A 519 5.53 1.66 -1.22
C PHE A 519 6.76 1.96 -2.08
N TYR A 520 6.65 1.69 -3.38
CA TYR A 520 7.74 1.69 -4.33
C TYR A 520 7.46 2.62 -5.51
N LYS A 521 8.36 3.58 -5.76
CA LYS A 521 8.28 4.50 -6.89
C LYS A 521 9.11 3.97 -8.05
N LEU A 522 8.45 3.68 -9.16
CA LEU A 522 9.08 3.04 -10.32
C LEU A 522 10.08 3.97 -11.03
N ASP A 523 9.77 5.26 -11.13
CA ASP A 523 10.61 6.21 -11.89
C ASP A 523 11.93 6.52 -11.19
N THR A 524 11.96 6.45 -9.85
CA THR A 524 13.17 6.68 -9.04
C THR A 524 13.76 5.39 -8.47
N ASP A 525 13.23 4.22 -8.86
CA ASP A 525 13.58 2.90 -8.35
C ASP A 525 13.77 2.86 -6.82
N THR A 526 12.76 3.29 -6.06
CA THR A 526 12.90 3.58 -4.63
C THR A 526 11.76 3.02 -3.80
N ILE A 527 12.06 2.33 -2.69
CA ILE A 527 11.08 2.12 -1.62
C ILE A 527 11.09 3.36 -0.72
N PHE A 528 9.98 4.06 -0.60
CA PHE A 528 9.91 5.31 0.17
C PHE A 528 9.15 5.22 1.48
N ASP A 529 8.27 4.23 1.62
CA ASP A 529 7.51 4.04 2.86
C ASP A 529 7.23 2.57 3.14
N ARG A 530 7.03 2.25 4.42
CA ARG A 530 6.65 0.93 4.92
C ARG A 530 5.62 1.06 6.02
N VAL A 531 4.54 0.30 5.89
CA VAL A 531 3.41 0.33 6.82
C VAL A 531 3.16 -1.09 7.33
N MET A 532 3.29 -1.30 8.64
CA MET A 532 3.01 -2.60 9.26
C MET A 532 1.53 -2.94 9.17
N PHE A 533 1.20 -4.23 9.07
CA PHE A 533 -0.17 -4.69 9.12
C PHE A 533 -0.81 -4.42 10.50
N PRO A 534 -2.14 -4.15 10.54
CA PRO A 534 -2.84 -3.91 11.79
C PRO A 534 -3.16 -5.22 12.55
N VAL A 535 -3.15 -6.36 11.85
CA VAL A 535 -3.47 -7.67 12.42
C VAL A 535 -2.35 -8.17 13.33
N LYS A 536 -2.73 -8.66 14.51
CA LYS A 536 -1.81 -9.20 15.52
C LYS A 536 -1.85 -10.72 15.48
N GLY A 537 -0.67 -11.35 15.47
CA GLY A 537 -0.53 -12.81 15.48
C GLY A 537 0.82 -13.24 14.90
N ASP A 538 1.30 -14.42 15.29
CA ASP A 538 2.56 -14.99 14.78
C ASP A 538 2.34 -15.95 13.60
N GLY A 539 1.08 -16.30 13.32
CA GLY A 539 0.71 -17.26 12.29
C GLY A 539 0.84 -16.77 10.85
N LYS A 540 0.41 -17.65 9.95
CA LYS A 540 0.32 -17.39 8.51
C LYS A 540 -0.66 -16.25 8.25
N VAL A 541 -0.33 -15.39 7.30
CA VAL A 541 -1.20 -14.28 6.85
C VAL A 541 -1.33 -14.40 5.35
N ILE A 542 -2.58 -14.37 4.88
CA ILE A 542 -2.96 -14.26 3.48
C ILE A 542 -3.69 -12.95 3.31
N GLN A 543 -3.37 -12.23 2.26
CA GLN A 543 -3.96 -10.93 1.98
C GLN A 543 -4.37 -10.81 0.52
N ARG A 544 -5.49 -10.13 0.29
CA ARG A 544 -5.90 -9.61 -1.01
C ARG A 544 -6.19 -8.14 -0.87
N SER A 545 -5.66 -7.35 -1.80
CA SER A 545 -5.74 -5.90 -1.74
C SER A 545 -6.26 -5.32 -3.03
N LEU A 546 -7.00 -4.22 -2.91
CA LEU A 546 -7.56 -3.43 -4.00
C LEU A 546 -7.53 -1.95 -3.63
N LEU A 547 -7.57 -1.08 -4.63
CA LEU A 547 -7.80 0.35 -4.42
C LEU A 547 -9.31 0.62 -4.45
N TYR A 548 -9.79 1.41 -3.51
CA TYR A 548 -11.19 1.82 -3.45
C TYR A 548 -11.34 3.16 -2.73
N GLN A 549 -11.99 4.13 -3.37
CA GLN A 549 -12.32 5.45 -2.79
C GLN A 549 -11.15 6.12 -2.03
N GLY A 550 -9.99 6.22 -2.68
CA GLY A 550 -8.80 6.86 -2.08
C GLY A 550 -8.12 6.07 -0.95
N GLN A 551 -8.49 4.80 -0.76
CA GLN A 551 -7.92 3.92 0.25
C GLN A 551 -7.42 2.62 -0.36
N ILE A 552 -6.55 1.92 0.36
CA ILE A 552 -6.20 0.53 0.09
C ILE A 552 -7.10 -0.34 0.96
N VAL A 553 -7.97 -1.15 0.33
CA VAL A 553 -8.76 -2.17 1.03
C VAL A 553 -7.95 -3.45 1.08
N VAL A 554 -7.84 -4.05 2.25
CA VAL A 554 -7.12 -5.32 2.45
C VAL A 554 -8.02 -6.31 3.18
N LEU A 555 -8.30 -7.43 2.51
CA LEU A 555 -8.92 -8.60 3.10
C LEU A 555 -7.81 -9.51 3.65
N PHE A 556 -7.76 -9.67 4.96
CA PHE A 556 -6.83 -10.55 5.65
C PHE A 556 -7.50 -11.87 6.03
N CYS A 557 -6.82 -12.98 5.75
CA CYS A 557 -7.07 -14.27 6.37
C CYS A 557 -5.83 -14.65 7.16
N TYR A 558 -5.90 -14.82 8.48
CA TYR A 558 -4.71 -15.05 9.30
C TYR A 558 -4.91 -16.01 10.47
N GLY A 559 -3.82 -16.64 10.90
CA GLY A 559 -3.75 -17.46 12.11
C GLY A 559 -3.18 -16.66 13.29
N ARG A 560 -3.64 -16.97 14.51
CA ARG A 560 -3.13 -16.33 15.74
C ARG A 560 -1.78 -16.92 16.16
N ASP A 561 -1.66 -18.23 16.08
CA ASP A 561 -0.49 -18.99 16.53
C ASP A 561 0.43 -19.37 15.38
N LYS A 562 1.66 -19.81 15.69
CA LYS A 562 2.68 -20.21 14.69
C LYS A 562 2.33 -21.47 13.89
N GLU A 563 1.18 -22.06 14.15
CA GLU A 563 0.66 -23.17 13.34
C GLU A 563 0.26 -22.65 11.95
N ASP A 564 0.32 -23.51 10.93
CA ASP A 564 -0.10 -23.17 9.56
C ASP A 564 -1.63 -23.04 9.40
N LYS A 565 -2.35 -22.84 10.51
CA LYS A 565 -3.79 -22.68 10.58
C LYS A 565 -4.19 -21.23 10.27
N LEU A 566 -5.38 -21.06 9.70
CA LEU A 566 -6.02 -19.77 9.51
C LEU A 566 -7.30 -19.75 10.35
N ASP A 567 -7.46 -18.72 11.19
CA ASP A 567 -8.56 -18.65 12.17
C ASP A 567 -9.49 -17.47 11.92
N GLU A 568 -8.95 -16.36 11.42
CA GLU A 568 -9.68 -15.09 11.28
C GLU A 568 -9.73 -14.64 9.81
N MET A 569 -10.83 -13.98 9.46
CA MET A 569 -11.03 -13.30 8.18
C MET A 569 -11.65 -11.93 8.46
N GLU A 570 -10.92 -10.87 8.11
CA GLU A 570 -11.23 -9.48 8.45
C GLU A 570 -10.87 -8.54 7.30
N VAL A 571 -11.60 -7.44 7.16
CA VAL A 571 -11.34 -6.39 6.16
C VAL A 571 -10.86 -5.13 6.87
N TYR A 572 -9.75 -4.58 6.40
CA TYR A 572 -9.23 -3.28 6.83
C TYR A 572 -9.11 -2.36 5.64
N THR A 573 -9.14 -1.06 5.91
CA THR A 573 -8.78 -0.04 4.94
C THR A 573 -7.61 0.78 5.46
N TYR A 574 -6.75 1.22 4.54
CA TYR A 574 -5.66 2.13 4.82
C TYR A 574 -5.88 3.43 4.08
N SER A 575 -6.01 4.53 4.82
CA SER A 575 -6.18 5.86 4.25
C SER A 575 -4.88 6.37 3.64
N LEU A 576 -4.88 6.64 2.34
CA LEU A 576 -3.71 7.20 1.64
C LEU A 576 -3.47 8.67 1.98
N LEU A 577 -4.47 9.35 2.54
CA LEU A 577 -4.35 10.74 3.00
C LEU A 577 -3.90 10.78 4.45
N LYS A 578 -4.59 10.07 5.35
CA LYS A 578 -4.32 10.10 6.80
C LYS A 578 -3.20 9.17 7.26
N ARG A 579 -2.80 8.23 6.40
CA ARG A 579 -1.78 7.22 6.70
C ARG A 579 -2.13 6.29 7.86
N GLU A 580 -3.42 6.04 8.05
CA GLU A 580 -3.97 5.28 9.17
C GLU A 580 -4.76 4.06 8.69
N TRP A 581 -4.70 3.00 9.49
CA TRP A 581 -5.53 1.80 9.33
C TRP A 581 -6.87 1.98 10.04
N MET A 582 -7.93 1.53 9.39
CA MET A 582 -9.24 1.37 9.99
C MET A 582 -9.74 -0.06 9.74
N LYS A 583 -10.26 -0.69 10.79
CA LYS A 583 -10.96 -1.98 10.65
C LYS A 583 -12.38 -1.70 10.15
N ALA A 584 -12.85 -2.44 9.17
CA ALA A 584 -14.25 -2.37 8.76
C ALA A 584 -15.12 -3.19 9.73
N THR A 585 -16.23 -2.61 10.16
CA THR A 585 -17.17 -3.21 11.11
C THR A 585 -18.16 -4.08 10.37
N GLU A 586 -18.13 -5.39 10.63
CA GLU A 586 -19.08 -6.33 10.02
C GLU A 586 -20.45 -6.21 10.71
N LYS A 587 -21.48 -5.83 9.95
CA LYS A 587 -22.88 -5.79 10.37
C LYS A 587 -23.63 -7.05 9.87
N PRO A 588 -24.68 -7.53 10.57
CA PRO A 588 -25.58 -8.55 10.03
C PRO A 588 -26.35 -8.01 8.83
N ALA A 589 -26.81 -8.90 7.95
CA ALA A 589 -27.55 -8.48 6.75
C ALA A 589 -28.92 -7.86 7.07
N THR A 590 -29.54 -8.29 8.17
CA THR A 590 -30.76 -7.72 8.74
C THR A 590 -30.66 -7.73 10.26
N GLU A 591 -31.37 -6.82 10.91
CA GLU A 591 -31.42 -6.73 12.38
C GLU A 591 -31.85 -8.07 13.00
N GLY A 592 -31.11 -8.54 14.01
CA GLY A 592 -31.34 -9.83 14.67
C GLY A 592 -30.93 -11.09 13.87
N ALA A 593 -30.42 -10.96 12.64
CA ALA A 593 -29.94 -12.12 11.87
C ALA A 593 -28.56 -12.60 12.33
N ILE A 594 -28.32 -13.90 12.15
CA ILE A 594 -27.00 -14.50 12.41
C ILE A 594 -25.99 -13.87 11.45
N LYS A 595 -24.89 -13.39 12.02
CA LYS A 595 -23.75 -12.89 11.25
C LYS A 595 -23.16 -14.01 10.40
N ILE A 596 -23.39 -13.93 9.08
CA ILE A 596 -22.84 -14.87 8.10
C ILE A 596 -21.58 -14.26 7.47
N LYS A 597 -20.57 -15.10 7.21
CA LYS A 597 -19.38 -14.73 6.45
C LYS A 597 -18.73 -15.96 5.83
N PRO A 598 -17.95 -15.81 4.75
CA PRO A 598 -17.21 -16.94 4.16
C PRO A 598 -16.27 -17.59 5.18
N SER A 599 -16.08 -18.91 5.05
CA SER A 599 -15.02 -19.62 5.79
C SER A 599 -13.64 -19.05 5.45
N VAL A 600 -12.77 -18.99 6.46
CA VAL A 600 -11.38 -18.54 6.29
C VAL A 600 -10.65 -19.45 5.29
N ARG A 601 -9.94 -18.84 4.34
CA ARG A 601 -9.40 -19.55 3.18
C ARG A 601 -8.16 -18.91 2.58
N SER A 602 -7.35 -19.74 1.95
CA SER A 602 -6.19 -19.34 1.14
C SER A 602 -6.50 -19.44 -0.36
N ALA A 603 -5.62 -18.93 -1.22
CA ALA A 603 -5.70 -19.09 -2.69
C ALA A 603 -7.03 -18.67 -3.35
N HIS A 604 -7.84 -17.86 -2.66
CA HIS A 604 -9.05 -17.22 -3.17
C HIS A 604 -8.70 -15.99 -4.01
N GLN A 605 -9.66 -15.49 -4.79
CA GLN A 605 -9.55 -14.21 -5.49
C GLN A 605 -10.54 -13.19 -4.93
N LEU A 606 -10.16 -11.92 -5.05
CA LEU A 606 -10.95 -10.75 -4.65
C LEU A 606 -10.95 -9.78 -5.82
N VAL A 607 -12.13 -9.37 -6.27
CA VAL A 607 -12.32 -8.37 -7.33
C VAL A 607 -13.44 -7.42 -6.94
N GLU A 608 -13.28 -6.13 -7.22
CA GLU A 608 -14.33 -5.14 -7.04
C GLU A 608 -15.04 -4.93 -8.39
N LEU A 609 -16.38 -4.84 -8.34
CA LEU A 609 -17.23 -4.52 -9.48
C LEU A 609 -18.40 -3.66 -8.99
N ASN A 610 -18.49 -2.42 -9.48
CA ASN A 610 -19.58 -1.47 -9.21
C ASN A 610 -19.85 -1.22 -7.70
N GLY A 611 -18.81 -1.06 -6.90
CA GLY A 611 -18.85 -0.85 -5.45
C GLY A 611 -18.96 -2.14 -4.63
N VAL A 612 -19.02 -3.31 -5.28
CA VAL A 612 -19.23 -4.61 -4.62
C VAL A 612 -18.00 -5.49 -4.77
N PHE A 613 -17.48 -5.95 -3.64
CA PHE A 613 -16.31 -6.82 -3.56
C PHE A 613 -16.74 -8.29 -3.65
N HIS A 614 -16.20 -9.00 -4.62
CA HIS A 614 -16.51 -10.39 -4.91
C HIS A 614 -15.34 -11.29 -4.50
N VAL A 615 -15.62 -12.29 -3.66
CA VAL A 615 -14.67 -13.32 -3.24
C VAL A 615 -15.09 -14.65 -3.84
N PHE A 616 -14.19 -15.33 -4.56
CA PHE A 616 -14.49 -16.62 -5.18
C PHE A 616 -13.43 -17.69 -4.87
N GLY A 617 -13.92 -18.91 -4.63
CA GLY A 617 -13.14 -20.13 -4.50
C GLY A 617 -12.09 -20.09 -3.39
N GLY A 618 -10.96 -20.75 -3.63
CA GLY A 618 -9.87 -20.89 -2.66
C GLY A 618 -9.94 -22.19 -1.85
N ASN A 619 -9.02 -22.33 -0.91
CA ASN A 619 -8.80 -23.54 -0.14
C ASN A 619 -9.04 -23.31 1.36
N VAL A 620 -9.90 -24.14 1.96
CA VAL A 620 -10.28 -24.10 3.37
C VAL A 620 -9.54 -25.21 4.13
N PRO A 621 -8.60 -24.88 5.03
CA PRO A 621 -7.74 -25.87 5.69
C PRO A 621 -8.49 -26.88 6.57
N ASP A 622 -9.48 -26.42 7.34
CA ASP A 622 -10.16 -27.21 8.38
C ASP A 622 -11.01 -28.37 7.84
N LYS A 623 -11.19 -28.48 6.51
CA LYS A 623 -11.94 -29.55 5.84
C LYS A 623 -11.05 -30.45 4.98
N GLY A 624 -9.82 -30.72 5.40
CA GLY A 624 -8.93 -31.64 4.68
C GLY A 624 -8.52 -31.14 3.30
N ASP A 625 -8.10 -29.86 3.20
CA ASP A 625 -7.64 -29.24 1.95
C ASP A 625 -8.74 -29.17 0.86
N THR A 626 -9.96 -28.80 1.29
CA THR A 626 -11.12 -28.67 0.40
C THR A 626 -11.07 -27.35 -0.36
N ARG A 627 -11.14 -27.45 -1.70
CA ARG A 627 -11.33 -26.29 -2.58
C ARG A 627 -12.80 -25.93 -2.62
N MET A 628 -13.07 -24.64 -2.64
CA MET A 628 -14.43 -24.12 -2.69
C MET A 628 -14.74 -23.57 -4.09
N ASN A 629 -16.04 -23.50 -4.40
CA ASN A 629 -16.60 -22.74 -5.53
C ASN A 629 -17.75 -21.84 -5.09
N ASP A 630 -17.89 -21.55 -3.82
CA ASP A 630 -18.80 -20.50 -3.36
C ASP A 630 -18.31 -19.13 -3.83
N MET A 631 -19.27 -18.23 -4.04
CA MET A 631 -19.01 -16.83 -4.36
C MET A 631 -19.66 -15.98 -3.28
N TRP A 632 -18.89 -15.12 -2.65
CA TRP A 632 -19.36 -14.21 -1.61
C TRP A 632 -19.19 -12.78 -2.07
N VAL A 633 -20.06 -11.91 -1.59
CA VAL A 633 -19.95 -10.47 -1.80
C VAL A 633 -19.99 -9.71 -0.50
N PHE A 634 -19.31 -8.56 -0.49
CA PHE A 634 -19.52 -7.53 0.52
C PHE A 634 -19.46 -6.14 -0.11
N SER A 635 -20.13 -5.18 0.53
CA SER A 635 -20.04 -3.75 0.18
C SER A 635 -19.48 -2.98 1.36
N LEU A 636 -18.70 -1.94 1.09
CA LEU A 636 -18.20 -1.03 2.10
C LEU A 636 -19.10 0.22 2.13
N MET A 637 -19.75 0.45 3.26
CA MET A 637 -20.70 1.53 3.46
C MET A 637 -20.24 2.44 4.60
N LYS A 638 -20.22 3.75 4.36
CA LYS A 638 -20.05 4.73 5.44
C LYS A 638 -21.37 4.89 6.18
N ALA A 639 -21.30 5.35 7.43
CA ALA A 639 -22.49 5.75 8.16
C ALA A 639 -23.23 6.85 7.38
N SER A 640 -24.55 6.72 7.30
CA SER A 640 -25.41 7.74 6.72
C SER A 640 -25.45 8.97 7.62
N THR A 641 -25.76 10.14 7.05
CA THR A 641 -25.92 11.35 7.85
C THR A 641 -27.02 11.22 8.90
N HIS A 642 -28.07 10.43 8.62
CA HIS A 642 -29.14 10.17 9.58
C HIS A 642 -28.63 9.38 10.79
N GLU A 643 -27.80 8.35 10.58
CA GLU A 643 -27.15 7.60 11.67
C GLU A 643 -26.25 8.50 12.52
N ILE A 644 -25.48 9.42 11.89
CA ILE A 644 -24.63 10.36 12.64
C ILE A 644 -25.46 11.39 13.41
N CYS A 645 -26.50 11.94 12.82
CA CYS A 645 -27.41 12.88 13.50
C CYS A 645 -28.09 12.20 14.71
N HIS A 646 -28.54 10.95 14.53
CA HIS A 646 -29.11 10.14 15.61
C HIS A 646 -28.11 9.92 16.75
N LEU A 647 -26.86 9.57 16.42
CA LEU A 647 -25.79 9.43 17.40
C LEU A 647 -25.50 10.75 18.14
N CYS A 648 -25.45 11.88 17.44
CA CYS A 648 -25.28 13.20 18.05
C CYS A 648 -26.37 13.48 19.11
N LYS A 649 -27.63 13.19 18.79
CA LYS A 649 -28.74 13.33 19.75
C LYS A 649 -28.61 12.37 20.92
N LEU A 650 -28.27 11.11 20.68
CA LEU A 650 -28.02 10.13 21.74
C LEU A 650 -26.94 10.63 22.72
N LEU A 651 -25.87 11.25 22.21
CA LEU A 651 -24.82 11.85 23.05
C LEU A 651 -25.31 13.09 23.83
N VAL A 652 -26.17 13.93 23.24
CA VAL A 652 -26.86 15.02 23.98
C VAL A 652 -27.71 14.45 25.11
N ARG A 653 -28.44 13.36 24.88
CA ARG A 653 -29.23 12.69 25.92
C ARG A 653 -28.35 12.02 26.97
N LYS A 654 -27.22 11.43 26.59
CA LYS A 654 -26.19 10.93 27.52
C LYS A 654 -25.71 12.05 28.44
N HIS A 655 -25.42 13.23 27.90
CA HIS A 655 -25.03 14.40 28.70
C HIS A 655 -26.13 14.79 29.70
N ARG A 656 -27.39 14.85 29.27
CA ARG A 656 -28.54 15.12 30.16
C ARG A 656 -28.69 14.08 31.26
N TYR A 657 -28.56 12.79 30.92
CA TYR A 657 -28.67 11.70 31.89
C TYR A 657 -27.58 11.78 32.96
N LEU A 658 -26.32 11.98 32.57
CA LEU A 658 -25.23 12.12 33.55
C LEU A 658 -25.44 13.34 34.46
N TYR A 659 -25.92 14.46 33.90
CA TYR A 659 -26.32 15.62 34.70
C TYR A 659 -27.41 15.26 35.72
N LEU A 660 -28.48 14.57 35.29
CA LEU A 660 -29.54 14.12 36.19
C LEU A 660 -29.02 13.15 37.25
N LEU A 661 -28.16 12.20 36.88
CA LEU A 661 -27.62 11.19 37.80
C LEU A 661 -26.83 11.81 38.96
N ASP A 662 -26.24 12.99 38.76
CA ASP A 662 -25.56 13.76 39.80
C ASP A 662 -26.49 14.58 40.71
N HIS A 663 -27.74 14.82 40.31
CA HIS A 663 -28.67 15.72 41.01
C HIS A 663 -29.94 15.02 41.53
N ASP A 664 -30.49 14.09 40.75
CA ASP A 664 -31.73 13.35 40.97
C ASP A 664 -31.65 11.97 40.27
N GLU A 665 -31.28 10.95 41.06
CA GLU A 665 -31.09 9.58 40.58
C GLU A 665 -32.41 8.94 40.08
N GLU A 666 -33.53 9.24 40.72
CA GLU A 666 -34.83 8.69 40.34
C GLU A 666 -35.26 9.25 38.97
N ALA A 667 -35.12 10.56 38.77
CA ALA A 667 -35.36 11.19 37.49
C ALA A 667 -34.37 10.72 36.40
N ALA A 668 -33.11 10.44 36.77
CA ALA A 668 -32.11 9.90 35.84
C ALA A 668 -32.50 8.50 35.34
N ILE A 669 -32.95 7.60 36.24
CA ILE A 669 -33.40 6.26 35.88
C ILE A 669 -34.66 6.33 34.99
N GLU A 670 -35.63 7.17 35.33
CA GLU A 670 -36.82 7.38 34.49
C GLU A 670 -36.45 7.89 33.09
N TYR A 671 -35.49 8.83 33.01
CA TYR A 671 -34.98 9.36 31.75
C TYR A 671 -34.25 8.30 30.92
N LEU A 672 -33.43 7.46 31.56
CA LEU A 672 -32.74 6.34 30.91
C LEU A 672 -33.75 5.37 30.28
N GLN A 673 -34.79 4.99 31.04
CA GLN A 673 -35.81 4.03 30.61
C GLN A 673 -36.72 4.56 29.49
N ASN A 674 -37.06 5.84 29.49
CA ASN A 674 -38.05 6.40 28.56
C ASN A 674 -37.41 7.13 27.37
N SER A 675 -36.33 7.87 27.60
CA SER A 675 -35.75 8.78 26.60
C SER A 675 -34.50 8.24 25.93
N ILE A 676 -33.64 7.50 26.64
CA ILE A 676 -32.42 6.91 26.05
C ILE A 676 -32.71 5.54 25.46
N ALA A 677 -33.46 4.68 26.15
CA ALA A 677 -33.82 3.36 25.63
C ALA A 677 -34.55 3.43 24.27
N SER A 678 -35.34 4.48 24.04
CA SER A 678 -36.03 4.71 22.76
C SER A 678 -35.12 5.13 21.60
N MET A 679 -33.84 5.43 21.88
CA MET A 679 -32.83 5.77 20.88
C MET A 679 -31.96 4.56 20.48
N VAL A 680 -32.17 3.39 21.07
CA VAL A 680 -31.40 2.20 20.75
C VAL A 680 -31.96 1.56 19.48
N ILE A 681 -31.14 1.53 18.42
CA ILE A 681 -31.55 1.08 17.08
C ILE A 681 -30.54 0.11 16.43
N ASP A 682 -29.36 -0.07 17.02
CA ASP A 682 -28.32 -0.98 16.54
C ASP A 682 -27.36 -1.37 17.68
N ASP A 683 -26.45 -2.32 17.39
CA ASP A 683 -25.47 -2.81 18.37
C ASP A 683 -24.60 -1.70 18.96
N SER A 684 -24.30 -0.63 18.21
CA SER A 684 -23.44 0.46 18.68
C SER A 684 -24.16 1.38 19.67
N THR A 685 -25.43 1.68 19.41
CA THR A 685 -26.29 2.45 20.31
C THR A 685 -26.72 1.62 21.52
N GLN A 686 -26.84 0.30 21.36
CA GLN A 686 -27.05 -0.66 22.45
C GLN A 686 -25.86 -0.68 23.41
N GLU A 687 -24.62 -0.72 22.91
CA GLU A 687 -23.41 -0.67 23.75
C GLU A 687 -23.38 0.61 24.60
N ILE A 688 -23.68 1.78 24.00
CA ILE A 688 -23.79 3.04 24.74
C ILE A 688 -24.89 2.97 25.82
N PHE A 689 -26.05 2.37 25.51
CA PHE A 689 -27.14 2.22 26.49
C PHE A 689 -26.75 1.31 27.66
N GLU A 690 -26.09 0.20 27.37
CA GLU A 690 -25.58 -0.74 28.39
C GLU A 690 -24.53 -0.09 29.28
N GLU A 691 -23.61 0.70 28.72
CA GLU A 691 -22.66 1.51 29.49
C GLU A 691 -23.39 2.46 30.45
N LEU A 692 -24.43 3.16 29.97
CA LEU A 692 -25.20 4.08 30.82
C LEU A 692 -25.99 3.39 31.92
N CYS A 693 -26.44 2.14 31.69
CA CYS A 693 -27.04 1.32 32.72
C CYS A 693 -26.03 0.95 33.82
N GLN A 694 -24.76 0.74 33.46
CA GLN A 694 -23.69 0.44 34.43
C GLN A 694 -23.34 1.64 35.30
N GLU A 695 -23.39 2.87 34.77
CA GLU A 695 -23.11 4.11 35.52
C GLU A 695 -24.03 4.32 36.75
N VAL A 696 -25.22 3.69 36.78
CA VAL A 696 -26.09 3.68 37.97
C VAL A 696 -25.42 2.95 39.14
N TYR A 697 -24.68 1.88 38.86
CA TYR A 697 -24.12 0.98 39.86
C TYR A 697 -22.64 1.25 40.13
N GLU A 698 -21.86 1.59 39.09
CA GLU A 698 -20.43 1.81 39.16
C GLU A 698 -20.08 3.07 38.34
N ARG A 699 -19.80 4.18 39.03
CA ARG A 699 -19.49 5.46 38.38
C ARG A 699 -18.12 5.42 37.72
N THR A 700 -18.07 5.36 36.40
CA THR A 700 -16.85 5.49 35.60
C THR A 700 -16.69 6.93 35.14
N MET A 701 -16.27 7.80 36.06
CA MET A 701 -15.96 9.20 35.73
C MET A 701 -14.72 9.29 34.82
N CYS A 702 -14.91 9.42 33.49
CA CYS A 702 -13.95 10.11 32.59
C CYS A 702 -14.41 10.28 31.13
N THR A 703 -15.64 10.73 30.84
CA THR A 703 -15.99 11.15 29.46
C THR A 703 -16.48 12.59 29.41
N ASN A 704 -15.76 13.44 28.68
CA ASN A 704 -16.22 14.79 28.37
C ASN A 704 -17.24 14.67 27.22
N VAL A 705 -18.49 14.41 27.58
CA VAL A 705 -19.57 14.15 26.60
C VAL A 705 -19.79 15.33 25.66
N ILE A 706 -19.54 16.57 26.12
CA ILE A 706 -19.58 17.75 25.26
C ILE A 706 -18.54 17.63 24.14
N GLU A 707 -17.32 17.18 24.44
CA GLU A 707 -16.31 16.92 23.41
C GLU A 707 -16.68 15.75 22.50
N ASP A 708 -17.33 14.71 23.02
CA ASP A 708 -17.78 13.58 22.19
C ASP A 708 -18.82 14.04 21.15
N VAL A 709 -19.77 14.89 21.54
CA VAL A 709 -20.70 15.55 20.59
C VAL A 709 -19.94 16.43 19.60
N CYS A 710 -18.99 17.24 20.10
CA CYS A 710 -18.22 18.15 19.25
C CYS A 710 -17.29 17.44 18.26
N ARG A 711 -16.84 16.20 18.55
CA ARG A 711 -16.00 15.39 17.65
C ARG A 711 -16.74 14.84 16.44
N LEU A 712 -18.07 14.71 16.52
CA LEU A 712 -18.89 14.30 15.39
C LEU A 712 -19.09 15.43 14.36
N LEU A 713 -18.59 16.63 14.66
CA LEU A 713 -18.67 17.84 13.85
C LEU A 713 -17.27 18.20 13.29
N PRO A 714 -17.18 18.91 12.14
CA PRO A 714 -15.95 19.04 11.34
C PRO A 714 -14.79 19.77 12.04
N ASP A 715 -13.55 19.43 11.68
CA ASP A 715 -12.32 19.93 12.31
C ASP A 715 -11.87 21.30 11.74
N GLU A 716 -12.31 21.69 10.54
CA GLU A 716 -12.06 23.05 9.99
C GLU A 716 -12.74 24.19 10.79
N TRP A 717 -13.37 23.84 11.89
CA TRP A 717 -14.15 24.72 12.76
C TRP A 717 -13.68 24.66 14.23
N LYS A 718 -12.51 24.08 14.52
CA LYS A 718 -11.79 24.18 15.81
C LYS A 718 -10.56 25.07 15.71
#